data_AF-A0A5N6EMH3-F1
#
_entry.id   AF-A0A5N6EMH3-F1
#
_cell.length_a   1.000
_cell.length_b   1.000
_cell.length_c   1.000
_cell.angle_alpha   90.00
_cell.angle_beta   90.00
_cell.angle_gamma   90.00
#
_symmetry.space_group_name_H-M   'P 1'
#
loop_
_entity.id
_entity.type
_entity.pdbx_description
1 polymer ?
#
loop_
_entity_poly.entity_id
_entity_poly.type
_entity_poly.pdbx_seq_one_letter_code
_entity_poly.pdbx_strand_id
1 'polypeptide(L)'
;MTSKESISPKPKDIDTHSIISMQELEPSPVQDEFPDLESGQYIFQSQGRPSKLGDISTAGQSPFSLGLRGQNWDSWYSETYLLLTRPIYQSPGLEHVVLTFPILVHIASGIVLRNIRSSRRARLYGAETRAQRYSLNFWPRMSLQARLGYCFVPLLGAHVLVNRVTPLIVDGGSSGVGLGYVAHGIARNPVFWNVYYVVFAAVGVCHIIGGWAAWMGWRVTTAQKGRGSHYRISTLRLAFDFIRTNALTFPRREKSQLAPGFPFSIRYCSSRLSNMEAESSSGILDQLVQYDGKEYHAVKEGNAFILNPPSQAAASTGTRRNLKAEDESQSVFYNPIQQFNRDLSVLAIKAYGENVLASKKRRAERRQKGGAVDGKSKGKKRKREDGDEEEPNGKRSNFDNQTPSSDHLDSELLAGENTTPSFTILDALSATGLRALRYASEIPFATCVVANDLSSSAIKSMKLNIEYNGLGKLIQPNTGDARTYMYSTLNPANTQASRPHTGKFDVIDLDPYGTAAPFMDSAVQAVKDGGLLCVTCTDAGVWASNGYPEKSYALYGGVPTKGTHSHEGGLRLILHALALSAAKYGLAIEPLLSLSIDFYARVFVRVHRSPAEVKFASGNTMVVYNCDSGCGAWSTQPLTQTKPRLDKKGNPFYHYGFAQGPLANTTCAHCGMKTHIGGPMWAGPLHNPQFIRRILDMLLEADRSVYQTVDRIEGMLTTALEEDLTPNASIRSGSSEPTISKTKDAGLSEDPAIIPRMDPALREPYPFYFSLSALSKVLHTSTISFDAFRGAVRHLGYQCTRSHAKPNSIRTDAPWDVIWEIMREWVRQKSPIKENALKPGTAGAAIMAKSRENLQKPKEGDKNLRLLKQEIVFAAENGKDISDLVTKVEAALYRSGFRQELNQSEFDSRPANMQKEAQSTNQALTIKSNTSTLDVVFDESLGREVTKKRLVRYQINPRANWGPLNRASGRGQG
;
A
#
# COMPACT_ATOMS: atom_id res chain seq x y z
N MET A 1 79.34 -16.66 -48.22
CA MET A 1 80.31 -17.68 -47.75
C MET A 1 79.93 -18.10 -46.33
N THR A 2 79.45 -19.34 -46.20
CA THR A 2 79.59 -20.31 -45.08
C THR A 2 79.56 -19.87 -43.60
N SER A 3 78.42 -20.18 -42.96
CA SER A 3 78.18 -21.06 -41.79
C SER A 3 78.84 -20.88 -40.39
N LYS A 4 77.95 -20.93 -39.37
CA LYS A 4 77.93 -21.66 -38.05
C LYS A 4 77.51 -20.74 -36.88
N GLU A 5 76.74 -21.08 -35.84
CA GLU A 5 75.99 -22.24 -35.28
C GLU A 5 75.09 -21.65 -34.14
N SER A 6 73.76 -21.84 -34.12
CA SER A 6 72.89 -22.74 -33.28
C SER A 6 72.32 -22.25 -31.91
N ILE A 7 70.97 -22.06 -31.90
CA ILE A 7 69.89 -22.49 -30.95
C ILE A 7 69.60 -21.82 -29.55
N SER A 8 68.60 -20.90 -29.54
CA SER A 8 67.32 -20.66 -28.77
C SER A 8 66.95 -21.34 -27.39
N PRO A 9 65.84 -20.96 -26.64
CA PRO A 9 64.97 -19.75 -26.65
C PRO A 9 64.33 -19.23 -25.27
N LYS A 10 63.97 -17.91 -25.24
CA LYS A 10 62.71 -17.16 -24.84
C LYS A 10 61.89 -17.40 -23.52
N PRO A 11 60.90 -16.53 -23.14
CA PRO A 11 60.93 -15.06 -22.86
C PRO A 11 60.14 -14.68 -21.55
N LYS A 12 60.17 -13.39 -21.14
CA LYS A 12 59.44 -12.84 -19.96
C LYS A 12 58.49 -11.72 -20.36
N ASP A 13 57.32 -11.70 -19.73
CA ASP A 13 56.19 -10.75 -19.79
C ASP A 13 55.57 -10.75 -18.36
N ILE A 14 54.95 -9.73 -17.75
CA ILE A 14 54.41 -8.39 -18.07
C ILE A 14 54.21 -7.68 -16.71
N ASP A 15 54.19 -6.34 -16.68
CA ASP A 15 53.82 -5.52 -15.51
C ASP A 15 52.80 -4.41 -15.87
N THR A 16 52.07 -3.96 -14.83
CA THR A 16 51.18 -2.77 -14.70
C THR A 16 49.73 -2.81 -15.22
N HIS A 17 48.77 -2.29 -14.42
CA HIS A 17 47.83 -1.20 -14.77
C HIS A 17 46.84 -0.82 -13.65
N SER A 18 46.49 0.48 -13.59
CA SER A 18 45.44 1.10 -12.77
C SER A 18 44.52 1.98 -13.64
N ILE A 19 43.24 2.11 -13.24
CA ILE A 19 42.34 3.29 -13.34
C ILE A 19 41.81 3.74 -14.74
N ILE A 20 40.47 3.69 -14.86
CA ILE A 20 39.50 4.53 -15.61
C ILE A 20 39.71 4.75 -17.13
N SER A 21 38.79 4.24 -17.96
CA SER A 21 37.98 5.04 -18.90
C SER A 21 36.90 4.18 -19.58
N MET A 22 35.68 4.71 -19.70
CA MET A 22 34.58 4.15 -20.48
C MET A 22 34.77 4.51 -21.97
N GLN A 23 34.50 3.56 -22.87
CA GLN A 23 33.99 3.90 -24.20
C GLN A 23 33.15 2.74 -24.77
N GLU A 24 31.87 3.08 -24.96
CA GLU A 24 30.94 2.66 -26.00
C GLU A 24 30.76 1.17 -26.34
N LEU A 25 29.59 0.68 -25.90
CA LEU A 25 28.82 -0.41 -26.48
C LEU A 25 28.15 0.06 -27.78
N GLU A 26 28.18 -0.78 -28.82
CA GLU A 26 27.03 -1.05 -29.69
C GLU A 26 27.12 -2.48 -30.27
N PRO A 27 25.98 -3.08 -30.69
CA PRO A 27 25.69 -4.51 -30.53
C PRO A 27 25.73 -5.31 -31.84
N SER A 28 25.70 -6.64 -31.73
CA SER A 28 25.60 -7.59 -32.86
C SER A 28 24.54 -8.68 -32.54
N PRO A 29 23.94 -9.35 -33.54
CA PRO A 29 22.52 -9.26 -33.81
C PRO A 29 21.74 -10.49 -33.35
N VAL A 30 20.46 -10.28 -33.05
CA VAL A 30 19.46 -11.33 -32.84
C VAL A 30 18.99 -11.81 -34.22
N GLN A 31 19.01 -13.12 -34.44
CA GLN A 31 18.25 -13.77 -35.50
C GLN A 31 16.91 -14.23 -34.94
N ASP A 32 15.85 -13.73 -35.57
CA ASP A 32 14.46 -14.11 -35.39
C ASP A 32 14.19 -15.48 -36.02
N GLU A 33 13.46 -16.34 -35.31
CA GLU A 33 12.57 -17.32 -35.94
C GLU A 33 11.51 -17.79 -34.92
N PHE A 34 10.27 -17.34 -35.12
CA PHE A 34 9.05 -17.89 -34.52
C PHE A 34 8.44 -18.92 -35.48
N PRO A 35 7.69 -19.90 -34.95
CA PRO A 35 6.52 -20.40 -35.67
C PRO A 35 5.23 -20.13 -34.87
N ASP A 36 4.27 -19.52 -35.56
CA ASP A 36 2.85 -19.48 -35.22
C ASP A 36 2.19 -20.86 -35.37
N LEU A 37 1.13 -21.10 -34.59
CA LEU A 37 -0.05 -21.98 -34.81
C LEU A 37 -0.70 -22.19 -33.42
N GLU A 38 -1.82 -21.58 -33.06
CA GLU A 38 -3.20 -21.63 -33.56
C GLU A 38 -4.13 -22.15 -32.43
N SER A 39 -5.37 -21.69 -32.52
CA SER A 39 -6.52 -21.89 -31.64
C SER A 39 -6.78 -23.32 -31.13
N GLY A 40 -7.13 -23.43 -29.85
CA GLY A 40 -7.77 -24.61 -29.28
C GLY A 40 -8.74 -24.25 -28.15
N GLN A 41 -10.03 -24.19 -28.45
CA GLN A 41 -11.11 -24.23 -27.46
C GLN A 41 -11.02 -25.55 -26.67
N TYR A 42 -11.08 -25.48 -25.34
CA TYR A 42 -11.33 -26.66 -24.52
C TYR A 42 -12.43 -26.37 -23.48
N ILE A 43 -13.64 -26.79 -23.82
CA ILE A 43 -14.73 -27.12 -22.91
C ILE A 43 -14.72 -28.65 -22.77
N PHE A 44 -14.83 -29.21 -21.57
CA PHE A 44 -15.63 -30.41 -21.26
C PHE A 44 -15.75 -30.56 -19.72
N GLN A 45 -16.96 -30.40 -19.18
CA GLN A 45 -17.97 -31.42 -18.85
C GLN A 45 -17.68 -32.25 -17.59
N SER A 46 -18.69 -32.25 -16.73
CA SER A 46 -18.87 -33.05 -15.53
C SER A 46 -19.20 -34.51 -15.86
N GLN A 47 -18.46 -35.44 -15.26
CA GLN A 47 -18.91 -36.81 -14.93
C GLN A 47 -18.23 -37.13 -13.59
N GLY A 48 -18.93 -37.50 -12.50
CA GLY A 48 -19.77 -38.68 -12.34
C GLY A 48 -19.06 -39.61 -11.35
N ARG A 49 -19.63 -39.82 -10.15
CA ARG A 49 -19.11 -40.80 -9.17
C ARG A 49 -19.17 -42.21 -9.74
N PRO A 50 -18.25 -43.10 -9.34
CA PRO A 50 -18.71 -44.38 -8.80
C PRO A 50 -17.97 -44.85 -7.54
N SER A 51 -18.39 -46.03 -7.11
CA SER A 51 -18.49 -46.62 -5.77
C SER A 51 -17.37 -47.59 -5.35
N LYS A 52 -17.42 -47.93 -4.05
CA LYS A 52 -16.73 -48.96 -3.24
C LYS A 52 -16.09 -50.20 -3.91
N LEU A 53 -14.99 -50.63 -3.25
CA LEU A 53 -14.55 -51.99 -2.85
C LEU A 53 -13.39 -52.67 -3.62
N GLY A 54 -12.39 -53.18 -2.88
CA GLY A 54 -11.60 -54.39 -3.23
C GLY A 54 -10.07 -54.26 -3.23
N ASP A 55 -9.41 -54.98 -2.32
CA ASP A 55 -7.95 -55.19 -2.22
C ASP A 55 -7.35 -55.96 -3.43
N ILE A 56 -6.07 -55.70 -3.75
CA ILE A 56 -4.95 -56.68 -3.93
C ILE A 56 -3.72 -55.98 -4.58
N SER A 57 -2.57 -56.55 -4.25
CA SER A 57 -1.18 -56.11 -4.29
C SER A 57 -0.44 -56.02 -5.63
N THR A 58 0.77 -55.44 -5.52
CA THR A 58 2.02 -55.60 -6.30
C THR A 58 2.30 -54.78 -7.57
N ALA A 59 3.27 -53.87 -7.40
CA ALA A 59 4.49 -53.65 -8.19
C ALA A 59 4.42 -53.22 -9.67
N GLY A 60 4.97 -52.03 -9.94
CA GLY A 60 5.38 -51.58 -11.27
C GLY A 60 5.57 -50.06 -11.33
N GLN A 61 6.77 -49.58 -11.03
CA GLN A 61 7.15 -48.18 -11.28
C GLN A 61 7.55 -48.01 -12.76
N SER A 62 7.00 -46.99 -13.42
CA SER A 62 7.75 -46.10 -14.31
C SER A 62 7.07 -44.71 -14.37
N PRO A 63 7.81 -43.66 -14.76
CA PRO A 63 7.69 -42.31 -14.20
C PRO A 63 6.82 -41.37 -15.05
N PHE A 64 6.54 -40.19 -14.48
CA PHE A 64 5.79 -39.05 -15.04
C PHE A 64 4.28 -39.08 -14.85
N SER A 65 3.87 -38.59 -13.68
CA SER A 65 2.59 -37.89 -13.52
C SER A 65 2.81 -36.72 -12.57
N LEU A 66 2.84 -35.51 -13.14
CA LEU A 66 2.82 -34.23 -12.43
C LEU A 66 1.39 -33.98 -11.93
N GLY A 67 1.01 -34.69 -10.86
CA GLY A 67 -0.28 -34.52 -10.18
C GLY A 67 -0.18 -33.47 -9.08
N LEU A 68 -0.58 -32.23 -9.38
CA LEU A 68 -0.72 -31.15 -8.39
C LEU A 68 -2.01 -31.34 -7.58
N ARG A 69 -1.90 -31.87 -6.36
CA ARG A 69 -2.84 -31.56 -5.28
C ARG A 69 -2.23 -31.81 -3.91
N GLY A 70 -2.16 -30.78 -3.08
CA GLY A 70 -1.68 -30.88 -1.71
C GLY A 70 -2.09 -29.68 -0.88
N GLN A 71 -3.17 -29.85 -0.13
CA GLN A 71 -3.53 -29.02 1.02
C GLN A 71 -2.46 -29.19 2.11
N ASN A 72 -2.00 -28.09 2.72
CA ASN A 72 -1.69 -27.96 4.15
C ASN A 72 -1.20 -26.54 4.45
N TRP A 73 -1.79 -25.91 5.47
CA TRP A 73 -1.96 -24.45 5.61
C TRP A 73 -1.01 -23.76 6.61
N ASP A 74 -0.06 -24.48 7.22
CA ASP A 74 0.80 -23.90 8.27
C ASP A 74 2.10 -23.24 7.73
N SER A 75 2.38 -23.36 6.44
CA SER A 75 3.59 -22.80 5.79
C SER A 75 3.49 -21.29 5.50
N TRP A 76 2.28 -20.73 5.42
CA TRP A 76 2.05 -19.35 4.94
C TRP A 76 2.51 -18.27 5.92
N TYR A 77 2.41 -18.51 7.23
CA TYR A 77 2.82 -17.53 8.24
C TYR A 77 4.34 -17.35 8.31
N SER A 78 5.10 -18.42 8.10
CA SER A 78 6.56 -18.38 8.11
C SER A 78 7.15 -17.83 6.79
N GLU A 79 6.46 -18.00 5.66
CA GLU A 79 6.85 -17.36 4.40
C GLU A 79 6.83 -15.82 4.49
N THR A 80 5.85 -15.24 5.17
CA THR A 80 5.68 -13.79 5.24
C THR A 80 6.87 -13.09 5.91
N TYR A 81 7.52 -13.74 6.88
CA TYR A 81 8.72 -13.22 7.55
C TYR A 81 10.00 -13.41 6.72
N LEU A 82 10.11 -14.51 5.97
CA LEU A 82 11.25 -14.76 5.07
C LEU A 82 11.18 -13.89 3.80
N LEU A 83 9.98 -13.51 3.36
CA LEU A 83 9.76 -12.58 2.25
C LEU A 83 10.25 -11.17 2.56
N LEU A 84 10.31 -10.78 3.84
CA LEU A 84 10.79 -9.45 4.27
C LEU A 84 12.30 -9.27 4.10
N THR A 85 13.09 -10.36 4.20
CA THR A 85 14.56 -10.34 4.06
C THR A 85 15.03 -10.80 2.67
N ARG A 86 14.14 -11.38 1.87
CA ARG A 86 14.39 -11.90 0.51
C ARG A 86 15.06 -10.90 -0.43
N PRO A 87 14.68 -9.61 -0.50
CA PRO A 87 15.29 -8.64 -1.42
C PRO A 87 16.75 -8.32 -1.07
N ILE A 88 17.11 -8.37 0.21
CA ILE A 88 18.45 -8.03 0.69
C ILE A 88 19.44 -9.15 0.33
N TYR A 89 19.03 -10.41 0.45
CA TYR A 89 19.92 -11.54 0.16
C TYR A 89 19.79 -12.11 -1.25
N GLN A 90 18.76 -11.77 -2.04
CA GLN A 90 18.55 -12.30 -3.40
C GLN A 90 18.68 -11.24 -4.50
N SER A 91 19.20 -10.04 -4.19
CA SER A 91 19.50 -9.06 -5.24
C SER A 91 20.69 -9.54 -6.09
N PRO A 92 20.67 -9.30 -7.42
CA PRO A 92 21.75 -9.69 -8.31
C PRO A 92 23.09 -9.15 -7.79
N GLY A 93 24.05 -10.03 -7.49
CA GLY A 93 25.37 -9.69 -6.98
C GLY A 93 25.51 -9.62 -5.46
N LEU A 94 24.55 -9.08 -4.72
CA LEU A 94 24.67 -8.93 -3.25
C LEU A 94 24.63 -10.29 -2.53
N GLU A 95 23.85 -11.25 -3.03
CA GLU A 95 23.82 -12.62 -2.53
C GLU A 95 25.23 -13.23 -2.50
N HIS A 96 25.96 -13.06 -3.60
CA HIS A 96 27.29 -13.62 -3.76
C HIS A 96 28.32 -12.92 -2.87
N VAL A 97 28.17 -11.62 -2.66
CA VAL A 97 29.04 -10.83 -1.78
C VAL A 97 28.83 -11.21 -0.31
N VAL A 98 27.59 -11.42 0.11
CA VAL A 98 27.25 -11.66 1.53
C VAL A 98 27.34 -13.13 1.92
N LEU A 99 27.06 -14.07 1.00
CA LEU A 99 27.02 -15.51 1.31
C LEU A 99 28.15 -16.28 0.61
N THR A 100 28.22 -16.23 -0.73
CA THR A 100 29.13 -17.09 -1.49
C THR A 100 30.60 -16.75 -1.20
N PHE A 101 30.97 -15.47 -1.26
CA PHE A 101 32.35 -15.02 -1.08
C PHE A 101 32.90 -15.31 0.33
N PRO A 102 32.21 -14.98 1.44
CA PRO A 102 32.70 -15.32 2.78
C PRO A 102 32.85 -16.82 3.02
N ILE A 103 31.95 -17.65 2.48
CA ILE A 103 32.03 -19.12 2.61
C ILE A 103 33.27 -19.64 1.87
N LEU A 104 33.51 -19.19 0.63
CA LEU A 104 34.69 -19.59 -0.13
C LEU A 104 36.00 -19.15 0.54
N VAL A 105 36.05 -17.90 1.03
CA VAL A 105 37.20 -17.38 1.78
C VAL A 105 37.45 -18.18 3.07
N HIS A 106 36.39 -18.55 3.79
CA HIS A 106 36.50 -19.37 5.00
C HIS A 106 37.07 -20.77 4.70
N ILE A 107 36.58 -21.45 3.67
CA ILE A 107 37.07 -22.77 3.26
C ILE A 107 38.53 -22.68 2.77
N ALA A 108 38.83 -21.72 1.90
CA ALA A 108 40.16 -21.53 1.34
C ALA A 108 41.20 -21.21 2.44
N SER A 109 40.87 -20.29 3.35
CA SER A 109 41.75 -19.96 4.48
C SER A 109 42.01 -21.15 5.39
N GLY A 110 41.00 -22.00 5.64
CA GLY A 110 41.15 -23.25 6.39
C GLY A 110 42.14 -24.23 5.76
N ILE A 111 42.04 -24.44 4.44
CA ILE A 111 42.94 -25.33 3.68
C ILE A 111 44.37 -24.76 3.65
N VAL A 112 44.51 -23.47 3.36
CA VAL A 112 45.80 -22.78 3.30
C VAL A 112 46.50 -22.82 4.65
N LEU A 113 45.82 -22.50 5.75
CA LEU A 113 46.39 -22.56 7.10
C LEU A 113 46.81 -23.98 7.48
N ARG A 114 46.08 -25.00 7.04
CA ARG A 114 46.42 -26.40 7.29
C ARG A 114 47.70 -26.80 6.53
N ASN A 115 47.83 -26.40 5.27
CA ASN A 115 49.03 -26.63 4.47
C ASN A 115 50.24 -25.88 5.02
N ILE A 116 50.08 -24.62 5.45
CA ILE A 116 51.14 -23.83 6.07
C ILE A 116 51.58 -24.46 7.39
N ARG A 117 50.65 -24.85 8.28
CA ARG A 117 50.97 -25.49 9.57
C ARG A 117 51.65 -26.85 9.37
N SER A 118 51.20 -27.63 8.39
CA SER A 118 51.85 -28.89 7.99
C SER A 118 53.28 -28.62 7.51
N SER A 119 53.48 -27.63 6.63
CA SER A 119 54.82 -27.29 6.13
C SER A 119 55.75 -26.76 7.22
N ARG A 120 55.25 -25.93 8.15
CA ARG A 120 56.05 -25.42 9.28
C ARG A 120 56.45 -26.55 10.23
N ARG A 121 55.52 -27.48 10.51
CA ARG A 121 55.80 -28.64 11.35
C ARG A 121 56.79 -29.59 10.67
N ALA A 122 56.70 -29.82 9.37
CA ALA A 122 57.67 -30.62 8.65
C ALA A 122 59.09 -30.02 8.68
N ARG A 123 59.21 -28.68 8.59
CA ARG A 123 60.49 -27.98 8.78
C ARG A 123 61.06 -28.15 10.19
N LEU A 124 60.22 -28.11 11.23
CA LEU A 124 60.64 -28.36 12.62
C LEU A 124 61.23 -29.76 12.84
N TYR A 125 60.86 -30.74 12.01
CA TYR A 125 61.41 -32.10 12.04
C TYR A 125 62.49 -32.37 10.99
N GLY A 126 63.08 -31.31 10.40
CA GLY A 126 64.24 -31.43 9.50
C GLY A 126 63.92 -31.86 8.06
N ALA A 127 62.65 -31.86 7.64
CA ALA A 127 62.27 -32.17 6.25
C ALA A 127 62.30 -30.91 5.37
N GLU A 128 63.41 -30.68 4.68
CA GLU A 128 63.61 -29.52 3.80
C GLU A 128 63.14 -29.77 2.36
N THR A 129 63.31 -30.99 1.85
CA THR A 129 62.91 -31.33 0.48
C THR A 129 61.43 -31.70 0.37
N ARG A 130 60.85 -31.57 -0.84
CA ARG A 130 59.45 -31.98 -1.09
C ARG A 130 59.26 -33.49 -0.88
N ALA A 131 60.25 -34.31 -1.25
CA ALA A 131 60.22 -35.76 -1.06
C ALA A 131 60.24 -36.17 0.42
N GLN A 132 61.10 -35.55 1.24
CA GLN A 132 61.16 -35.78 2.70
C GLN A 132 59.87 -35.36 3.42
N ARG A 133 59.08 -34.44 2.87
CA ARG A 133 57.78 -34.07 3.46
C ARG A 133 56.71 -35.14 3.27
N TYR A 134 56.78 -35.94 2.20
CA TYR A 134 55.85 -37.04 1.96
C TYR A 134 56.21 -38.32 2.72
N SER A 135 57.43 -38.47 3.22
CA SER A 135 57.83 -39.61 4.08
C SER A 135 57.41 -39.46 5.55
N LEU A 136 56.93 -38.28 5.96
CA LEU A 136 56.44 -38.01 7.32
C LEU A 136 54.96 -38.44 7.46
N ASN A 137 54.72 -39.64 7.97
CA ASN A 137 53.37 -40.22 8.13
C ASN A 137 52.52 -39.63 9.28
N PHE A 138 52.96 -38.56 9.96
CA PHE A 138 52.21 -37.96 11.07
C PHE A 138 51.27 -36.85 10.58
N TRP A 139 50.13 -37.22 9.99
CA TRP A 139 49.07 -36.22 9.80
C TRP A 139 48.55 -35.74 11.16
N PRO A 140 48.46 -34.41 11.40
CA PRO A 140 47.89 -33.91 12.65
C PRO A 140 46.44 -34.36 12.74
N ARG A 141 46.11 -35.05 13.85
CA ARG A 141 44.74 -35.47 14.16
C ARG A 141 43.80 -34.29 13.94
N MET A 142 42.82 -34.48 13.07
CA MET A 142 41.86 -33.42 12.74
C MET A 142 41.10 -33.06 14.00
N SER A 143 41.01 -31.76 14.31
CA SER A 143 40.14 -31.31 15.37
C SER A 143 38.69 -31.73 15.05
N LEU A 144 37.90 -32.02 16.08
CA LEU A 144 36.46 -32.29 15.92
C LEU A 144 35.79 -31.20 15.07
N GLN A 145 36.19 -29.95 15.31
CA GLN A 145 35.75 -28.77 14.57
C GLN A 145 36.05 -28.84 13.07
N ALA A 146 37.25 -29.28 12.70
CA ALA A 146 37.63 -29.45 11.30
C ALA A 146 36.83 -30.60 10.66
N ARG A 147 36.64 -31.72 11.37
CA ARG A 147 35.84 -32.86 10.87
C ARG A 147 34.40 -32.43 10.58
N LEU A 148 33.79 -31.68 11.49
CA LEU A 148 32.45 -31.10 11.29
C LEU A 148 32.40 -30.16 10.08
N GLY A 149 33.42 -29.32 9.88
CA GLY A 149 33.52 -28.46 8.71
C GLY A 149 33.57 -29.24 7.39
N TYR A 150 34.40 -30.28 7.30
CA TYR A 150 34.47 -31.13 6.11
C TYR A 150 33.19 -31.93 5.85
N CYS A 151 32.47 -32.34 6.90
CA CYS A 151 31.15 -32.95 6.76
C CYS A 151 30.08 -31.94 6.30
N PHE A 152 30.21 -30.66 6.67
CA PHE A 152 29.24 -29.63 6.33
C PHE A 152 29.29 -29.22 4.85
N VAL A 153 30.49 -29.21 4.23
CA VAL A 153 30.69 -28.81 2.83
C VAL A 153 29.79 -29.57 1.83
N PRO A 154 29.77 -30.92 1.79
CA PRO A 154 28.92 -31.65 0.84
C PRO A 154 27.43 -31.47 1.15
N LEU A 155 27.05 -31.32 2.43
CA LEU A 155 25.66 -31.08 2.81
C LEU A 155 25.19 -29.70 2.32
N LEU A 156 26.00 -28.67 2.50
CA LEU A 156 25.73 -27.32 1.97
C LEU A 156 25.68 -27.32 0.44
N GLY A 157 26.59 -28.04 -0.22
CA GLY A 157 26.59 -28.19 -1.68
C GLY A 157 25.28 -28.81 -2.19
N ALA A 158 24.80 -29.88 -1.56
CA ALA A 158 23.52 -30.50 -1.89
C ALA A 158 22.34 -29.54 -1.66
N HIS A 159 22.39 -28.72 -0.59
CA HIS A 159 21.34 -27.73 -0.30
C HIS A 159 21.25 -26.67 -1.39
N VAL A 160 22.40 -26.16 -1.84
CA VAL A 160 22.52 -25.17 -2.93
C VAL A 160 22.08 -25.79 -4.25
N LEU A 161 22.49 -27.03 -4.55
CA LEU A 161 22.08 -27.73 -5.77
C LEU A 161 20.56 -27.80 -5.88
N VAL A 162 19.89 -28.26 -4.83
CA VAL A 162 18.44 -28.50 -4.82
C VAL A 162 17.65 -27.19 -4.82
N ASN A 163 18.04 -26.21 -4.00
CA ASN A 163 17.23 -25.02 -3.78
C ASN A 163 17.64 -23.82 -4.65
N ARG A 164 18.77 -23.89 -5.36
CA ARG A 164 19.24 -22.78 -6.22
C ARG A 164 19.55 -23.21 -7.65
N VAL A 165 20.35 -24.25 -7.84
CA VAL A 165 20.81 -24.65 -9.18
C VAL A 165 19.68 -25.31 -9.97
N THR A 166 18.96 -26.26 -9.39
CA THR A 166 17.87 -26.95 -10.09
C THR A 166 16.75 -26.00 -10.54
N PRO A 167 16.23 -25.07 -9.70
CA PRO A 167 15.22 -24.10 -10.12
C PRO A 167 15.74 -23.11 -11.17
N LEU A 168 17.02 -22.74 -11.10
CA LEU A 168 17.62 -21.87 -12.12
C LEU A 168 17.69 -22.54 -13.50
N ILE A 169 17.95 -23.86 -13.55
CA ILE A 169 17.97 -24.64 -14.79
C ILE A 169 16.55 -24.86 -15.34
N VAL A 170 15.57 -25.10 -14.47
CA VAL A 170 14.19 -25.48 -14.87
C VAL A 170 13.29 -24.27 -15.10
N ASP A 171 13.30 -23.30 -14.18
CA ASP A 171 12.34 -22.17 -14.14
C ASP A 171 12.97 -20.84 -14.59
N GLY A 172 14.24 -20.85 -15.02
CA GLY A 172 14.98 -19.64 -15.41
C GLY A 172 15.35 -18.71 -14.24
N GLY A 173 15.06 -19.10 -12.99
CA GLY A 173 15.40 -18.34 -11.79
C GLY A 173 15.04 -19.06 -10.49
N SER A 174 15.67 -18.67 -9.37
CA SER A 174 15.38 -19.23 -8.03
C SER A 174 14.58 -18.30 -7.12
N SER A 175 14.01 -17.22 -7.68
CA SER A 175 13.18 -16.23 -6.98
C SER A 175 11.79 -16.73 -6.61
N GLY A 176 11.39 -17.92 -7.07
CA GLY A 176 10.15 -18.61 -6.68
C GLY A 176 10.33 -19.61 -5.52
N VAL A 177 11.57 -19.94 -5.13
CA VAL A 177 11.86 -20.96 -4.11
C VAL A 177 11.54 -20.45 -2.71
N GLY A 178 10.37 -20.81 -2.18
CA GLY A 178 9.91 -20.49 -0.83
C GLY A 178 9.89 -21.70 0.11
N LEU A 179 9.33 -21.53 1.31
CA LEU A 179 9.09 -22.67 2.21
C LEU A 179 8.10 -23.66 1.61
N GLY A 180 7.19 -23.20 0.74
CA GLY A 180 6.33 -24.09 -0.04
C GLY A 180 7.12 -25.09 -0.91
N TYR A 181 8.23 -24.66 -1.53
CA TYR A 181 9.08 -25.52 -2.36
C TYR A 181 9.81 -26.58 -1.51
N VAL A 182 10.39 -26.17 -0.37
CA VAL A 182 11.09 -27.08 0.54
C VAL A 182 10.10 -28.05 1.22
N ALA A 183 8.95 -27.55 1.66
CA ALA A 183 7.89 -28.34 2.25
C ALA A 183 7.32 -29.36 1.25
N HIS A 184 7.23 -29.01 -0.02
CA HIS A 184 6.87 -29.95 -1.08
C HIS A 184 7.92 -31.07 -1.22
N GLY A 185 9.20 -30.74 -1.16
CA GLY A 185 10.28 -31.73 -1.12
C GLY A 185 10.12 -32.70 0.05
N ILE A 186 9.91 -32.18 1.26
CA ILE A 186 9.66 -32.98 2.47
C ILE A 186 8.40 -33.83 2.34
N ALA A 187 7.32 -33.29 1.79
CA ALA A 187 6.08 -34.03 1.58
C ALA A 187 6.26 -35.21 0.60
N ARG A 188 7.14 -35.07 -0.40
CA ARG A 188 7.40 -36.11 -1.41
C ARG A 188 8.28 -37.26 -0.90
N ASN A 189 9.27 -36.96 -0.06
CA ASN A 189 10.10 -37.97 0.58
C ASN A 189 10.42 -37.57 2.04
N PRO A 190 9.48 -37.80 2.97
CA PRO A 190 9.59 -37.27 4.32
C PRO A 190 10.75 -37.87 5.08
N VAL A 191 11.08 -39.15 4.88
CA VAL A 191 12.18 -39.80 5.61
C VAL A 191 13.52 -39.21 5.17
N PHE A 192 13.78 -39.15 3.86
CA PHE A 192 15.05 -38.66 3.35
C PHE A 192 15.29 -37.19 3.70
N TRP A 193 14.31 -36.32 3.44
CA TRP A 193 14.50 -34.88 3.64
C TRP A 193 14.52 -34.49 5.12
N ASN A 194 13.73 -35.12 5.99
CA ASN A 194 13.83 -34.86 7.43
C ASN A 194 15.19 -35.29 7.98
N VAL A 195 15.69 -36.47 7.61
CA VAL A 195 17.03 -36.92 8.04
C VAL A 195 18.11 -35.97 7.52
N TYR A 196 18.04 -35.58 6.24
CA TYR A 196 18.98 -34.64 5.65
C TYR A 196 19.00 -33.28 6.37
N TYR A 197 17.84 -32.67 6.60
CA TYR A 197 17.77 -31.35 7.26
C TYR A 197 18.17 -31.41 8.73
N VAL A 198 17.85 -32.50 9.45
CA VAL A 198 18.31 -32.71 10.84
C VAL A 198 19.84 -32.82 10.89
N VAL A 199 20.43 -33.62 10.01
CA VAL A 199 21.90 -33.78 9.94
C VAL A 199 22.58 -32.47 9.52
N PHE A 200 22.03 -31.78 8.52
CA PHE A 200 22.53 -30.49 8.04
C PHE A 200 22.54 -29.43 9.14
N ALA A 201 21.42 -29.28 9.87
CA ALA A 201 21.30 -28.34 10.97
C ALA A 201 22.24 -28.73 12.13
N ALA A 202 22.27 -30.01 12.54
CA ALA A 202 23.09 -30.46 13.65
C ALA A 202 24.59 -30.24 13.37
N VAL A 203 25.08 -30.63 12.19
CA VAL A 203 26.49 -30.45 11.81
C VAL A 203 26.83 -28.97 11.68
N GLY A 204 25.96 -28.18 11.05
CA GLY A 204 26.14 -26.74 10.89
C GLY A 204 26.21 -25.98 12.22
N VAL A 205 25.27 -26.24 13.13
CA VAL A 205 25.24 -25.63 14.47
C VAL A 205 26.47 -26.03 15.28
N CYS A 206 26.82 -27.32 15.30
CA CYS A 206 28.01 -27.79 16.02
C CYS A 206 29.30 -27.16 15.48
N HIS A 207 29.40 -26.98 14.16
CA HIS A 207 30.54 -26.29 13.55
C HIS A 207 30.53 -24.80 13.91
N ILE A 208 29.45 -24.06 13.69
CA ILE A 208 29.46 -22.61 13.92
C ILE A 208 29.66 -22.27 15.40
N ILE A 209 28.85 -22.86 16.30
CA ILE A 209 28.93 -22.61 17.74
C ILE A 209 30.24 -23.17 18.32
N GLY A 210 30.66 -24.37 17.90
CA GLY A 210 31.91 -24.97 18.37
C GLY A 210 33.15 -24.19 17.94
N GLY A 211 33.11 -23.61 16.75
CA GLY A 211 34.16 -22.73 16.22
C GLY A 211 34.19 -21.39 16.95
N TRP A 212 33.02 -20.79 17.17
CA TRP A 212 32.89 -19.53 17.88
C TRP A 212 33.29 -19.65 19.35
N ALA A 213 32.86 -20.71 20.05
CA ALA A 213 33.27 -21.00 21.42
C ALA A 213 34.78 -21.25 21.53
N ALA A 214 35.38 -21.91 20.53
CA ALA A 214 36.84 -22.07 20.48
C ALA A 214 37.57 -20.73 20.25
N TRP A 215 37.01 -19.84 19.44
CA TRP A 215 37.55 -18.50 19.20
C TRP A 215 37.44 -17.58 20.42
N MET A 216 36.32 -17.64 21.15
CA MET A 216 36.10 -16.92 22.40
C MET A 216 36.90 -17.48 23.60
N GLY A 217 37.69 -18.54 23.38
CA GLY A 217 38.49 -19.17 24.44
C GLY A 217 37.67 -19.98 25.46
N TRP A 218 36.39 -20.26 25.19
CA TRP A 218 35.51 -21.03 26.09
C TRP A 218 35.79 -22.53 26.09
N ARG A 219 36.77 -22.98 25.31
CA ARG A 219 37.31 -24.33 25.46
C ARG A 219 38.18 -24.38 26.71
N VAL A 220 37.66 -25.03 27.75
CA VAL A 220 38.43 -25.52 28.90
C VAL A 220 39.67 -26.24 28.38
N THR A 221 40.81 -25.56 28.45
CA THR A 221 42.12 -26.18 28.32
C THR A 221 42.23 -27.19 29.45
N THR A 222 42.29 -28.46 29.05
CA THR A 222 42.87 -29.60 29.78
C THR A 222 43.29 -29.31 31.22
N ALA A 223 42.55 -29.97 32.12
CA ALA A 223 43.01 -30.38 33.45
C ALA A 223 44.54 -30.51 33.52
N GLN A 224 45.12 -29.65 34.37
CA GLN A 224 46.46 -29.81 34.88
C GLN A 224 46.54 -31.21 35.52
N LYS A 225 47.48 -32.02 35.03
CA LYS A 225 47.70 -33.40 35.45
C LYS A 225 48.23 -33.43 36.89
N GLY A 226 47.33 -33.37 37.87
CA GLY A 226 47.58 -33.85 39.23
C GLY A 226 47.52 -35.37 39.25
N ARG A 227 48.57 -36.00 39.79
CA ARG A 227 48.70 -37.46 39.95
C ARG A 227 47.48 -38.06 40.66
N GLY A 228 46.95 -39.15 40.11
CA GLY A 228 46.19 -40.15 40.87
C GLY A 228 44.79 -40.43 40.34
N SER A 229 44.56 -41.72 40.09
CA SER A 229 43.26 -42.38 39.86
C SER A 229 42.75 -42.47 38.41
N HIS A 230 42.67 -43.71 37.95
CA HIS A 230 42.05 -44.16 36.71
C HIS A 230 40.53 -43.95 36.76
N TYR A 231 40.00 -43.09 35.89
CA TYR A 231 38.61 -43.24 35.41
C TYR A 231 38.58 -43.09 33.88
N ARG A 232 38.25 -44.18 33.19
CA ARG A 232 37.84 -44.16 31.78
C ARG A 232 36.45 -43.50 31.72
N ILE A 233 36.35 -42.31 31.12
CA ILE A 233 35.05 -41.74 30.72
C ILE A 233 35.02 -41.70 29.19
N SER A 234 34.08 -42.46 28.62
CA SER A 234 33.79 -42.48 27.19
C SER A 234 33.01 -41.22 26.80
N THR A 235 33.43 -40.61 25.70
CA THR A 235 32.94 -39.32 25.18
C THR A 235 31.59 -39.38 24.47
N LEU A 236 30.74 -40.37 24.77
CA LEU A 236 29.49 -40.63 24.02
C LEU A 236 28.19 -40.51 24.83
N ARG A 237 28.22 -40.07 26.10
CA ARG A 237 26.99 -39.85 26.91
C ARG A 237 26.54 -38.40 27.10
N LEU A 238 27.36 -37.41 26.80
CA LEU A 238 26.99 -35.99 27.00
C LEU A 238 26.11 -35.37 25.90
N ALA A 239 25.83 -36.10 24.82
CA ALA A 239 24.96 -35.63 23.74
C ALA A 239 23.49 -36.08 23.87
N PHE A 240 23.19 -37.06 24.73
CA PHE A 240 21.85 -37.65 24.84
C PHE A 240 21.09 -37.32 26.14
N ASP A 241 21.75 -36.76 27.15
CA ASP A 241 21.09 -36.41 28.43
C ASP A 241 20.53 -34.98 28.49
N PHE A 242 20.62 -34.19 27.41
CA PHE A 242 19.97 -32.86 27.35
C PHE A 242 18.49 -32.92 26.91
N ILE A 243 17.95 -34.10 26.58
CA ILE A 243 16.57 -34.28 26.07
C ILE A 243 15.64 -34.99 27.07
N ARG A 244 16.11 -35.37 28.26
CA ARG A 244 15.24 -36.04 29.24
C ARG A 244 15.38 -35.46 30.64
N THR A 245 14.76 -34.31 30.89
CA THR A 245 14.02 -33.99 32.12
C THR A 245 13.57 -32.52 32.12
N ASN A 246 12.26 -32.29 32.00
CA ASN A 246 11.53 -31.26 32.73
C ASN A 246 10.04 -31.63 32.74
N ALA A 247 9.77 -32.76 33.39
CA ALA A 247 8.51 -32.99 34.09
C ALA A 247 8.78 -32.70 35.57
N LEU A 248 7.82 -32.02 36.19
CA LEU A 248 7.75 -31.53 37.56
C LEU A 248 8.41 -32.44 38.61
N THR A 249 9.24 -31.86 39.48
CA THR A 249 9.19 -32.01 40.95
C THR A 249 10.36 -31.25 41.61
N PHE A 250 10.05 -30.30 42.51
CA PHE A 250 11.02 -29.73 43.45
C PHE A 250 10.98 -30.55 44.75
N PRO A 251 12.11 -31.03 45.28
CA PRO A 251 12.14 -31.82 46.51
C PRO A 251 12.31 -30.96 47.77
N ARG A 252 11.38 -31.16 48.69
CA ARG A 252 11.55 -31.49 50.12
C ARG A 252 13.01 -31.54 50.62
N ARG A 253 13.35 -30.66 51.57
CA ARG A 253 14.55 -30.75 52.42
C ARG A 253 14.14 -31.32 53.79
N GLU A 254 14.74 -32.45 54.17
CA GLU A 254 14.51 -33.13 55.45
C GLU A 254 15.39 -32.61 56.60
N LYS A 255 14.95 -32.98 57.80
CA LYS A 255 15.24 -32.48 59.15
C LYS A 255 16.48 -33.13 59.80
N SER A 256 17.11 -32.39 60.73
CA SER A 256 17.43 -32.85 62.10
C SER A 256 17.70 -31.63 63.00
N GLN A 257 16.78 -31.34 63.93
CA GLN A 257 16.90 -31.51 65.40
C GLN A 257 17.68 -30.39 66.13
N LEU A 258 16.98 -29.51 66.86
CA LEU A 258 16.91 -29.44 68.33
C LEU A 258 16.14 -28.17 68.79
N ALA A 259 15.49 -28.26 69.96
CA ALA A 259 14.43 -27.40 70.54
C ALA A 259 14.96 -26.13 71.27
N PRO A 260 14.20 -25.46 72.18
CA PRO A 260 12.95 -24.67 72.02
C PRO A 260 13.07 -23.22 72.58
N GLY A 261 12.04 -22.37 72.37
CA GLY A 261 11.68 -21.33 73.37
C GLY A 261 11.37 -19.90 72.88
N PHE A 262 10.07 -19.57 72.86
CA PHE A 262 9.42 -18.37 73.47
C PHE A 262 9.78 -16.92 73.01
N PRO A 263 8.90 -15.92 73.25
CA PRO A 263 8.18 -15.21 72.18
C PRO A 263 8.46 -13.68 72.18
N PHE A 264 7.86 -12.91 71.26
CA PHE A 264 7.10 -11.72 71.67
C PHE A 264 6.13 -11.22 70.57
N SER A 265 4.98 -10.79 71.07
CA SER A 265 3.76 -10.34 70.40
C SER A 265 3.85 -8.88 69.94
N ILE A 266 3.03 -8.47 68.96
CA ILE A 266 2.05 -7.37 69.11
C ILE A 266 1.01 -7.40 67.96
N ARG A 267 -0.26 -7.25 68.39
CA ARG A 267 -1.57 -7.23 67.69
C ARG A 267 -1.72 -6.04 66.73
N TYR A 268 -2.37 -6.17 65.57
CA TYR A 268 -3.83 -6.19 65.27
C TYR A 268 -4.63 -4.90 65.59
N CYS A 269 -5.00 -4.19 64.52
CA CYS A 269 -6.37 -3.89 64.04
C CYS A 269 -7.36 -2.99 64.82
N SER A 270 -8.03 -2.10 64.06
CA SER A 270 -9.51 -2.01 63.89
C SER A 270 -10.20 -0.67 64.22
N SER A 271 -11.35 -0.51 63.56
CA SER A 271 -12.46 0.46 63.73
C SER A 271 -12.35 1.77 62.92
N ARG A 272 -13.41 2.40 62.37
CA ARG A 272 -14.88 2.22 62.46
C ARG A 272 -15.60 3.00 61.32
N LEU A 273 -16.92 2.79 61.23
CA LEU A 273 -17.97 3.19 60.29
C LEU A 273 -18.12 4.66 59.78
N SER A 274 -18.85 4.72 58.63
CA SER A 274 -19.92 5.66 58.16
C SER A 274 -19.59 7.04 57.55
N ASN A 275 -19.91 7.23 56.26
CA ASN A 275 -21.01 8.12 55.77
C ASN A 275 -21.13 8.11 54.24
N MET A 276 -22.37 8.26 53.75
CA MET A 276 -22.72 8.52 52.35
C MET A 276 -22.30 9.94 51.96
N GLU A 277 -21.67 10.10 50.79
CA GLU A 277 -21.80 11.29 49.95
C GLU A 277 -21.41 10.94 48.51
N ALA A 278 -22.19 11.49 47.57
CA ALA A 278 -22.11 11.27 46.14
C ALA A 278 -21.14 12.28 45.50
N GLU A 279 -20.20 11.80 44.68
CA GLU A 279 -19.38 12.51 43.67
C GLU A 279 -18.25 11.53 43.27
N SER A 280 -17.72 11.40 42.06
CA SER A 280 -17.90 12.04 40.77
C SER A 280 -17.34 11.06 39.72
N SER A 281 -17.82 11.16 38.48
CA SER A 281 -17.57 10.26 37.37
C SER A 281 -16.11 10.26 36.86
N SER A 282 -15.35 9.20 37.14
CA SER A 282 -14.23 8.74 36.30
C SER A 282 -13.78 7.33 36.68
N GLY A 283 -14.13 6.31 35.89
CA GLY A 283 -13.57 4.95 36.03
C GLY A 283 -14.55 3.82 35.77
N ILE A 284 -14.94 3.59 34.51
CA ILE A 284 -15.60 2.35 34.09
C ILE A 284 -14.83 1.81 32.88
N LEU A 285 -13.63 1.29 33.13
CA LEU A 285 -12.86 0.50 32.17
C LEU A 285 -12.18 -0.56 33.03
N ASP A 286 -12.66 -1.79 32.89
CA ASP A 286 -12.20 -3.02 33.54
C ASP A 286 -13.11 -3.59 34.65
N GLN A 287 -14.35 -3.94 34.31
CA GLN A 287 -15.19 -4.78 35.18
C GLN A 287 -14.96 -6.27 34.86
N LEU A 288 -14.52 -7.03 35.86
CA LEU A 288 -14.55 -8.48 35.84
C LEU A 288 -16.01 -8.93 35.97
N VAL A 289 -16.50 -9.68 34.99
CA VAL A 289 -17.85 -10.21 34.92
C VAL A 289 -17.77 -11.73 34.93
N GLN A 290 -18.57 -12.36 35.78
CA GLN A 290 -18.75 -13.81 35.77
C GLN A 290 -19.89 -14.16 34.78
N TYR A 291 -19.58 -14.93 33.75
CA TYR A 291 -20.56 -15.41 32.77
C TYR A 291 -20.34 -16.89 32.52
N ASP A 292 -21.41 -17.70 32.59
CA ASP A 292 -21.36 -19.16 32.42
C ASP A 292 -20.29 -19.85 33.31
N GLY A 293 -20.20 -19.42 34.57
CA GLY A 293 -19.24 -19.94 35.55
C GLY A 293 -17.77 -19.59 35.31
N LYS A 294 -17.46 -18.76 34.30
CA LYS A 294 -16.11 -18.30 33.96
C LYS A 294 -15.98 -16.79 34.16
N GLU A 295 -14.78 -16.34 34.55
CA GLU A 295 -14.47 -14.93 34.69
C GLU A 295 -14.00 -14.34 33.36
N TYR A 296 -14.55 -13.19 33.01
CA TYR A 296 -14.21 -12.43 31.82
C TYR A 296 -13.96 -10.97 32.17
N HIS A 297 -13.10 -10.36 31.38
CA HIS A 297 -12.91 -8.93 31.33
C HIS A 297 -13.89 -8.32 30.33
N ALA A 298 -14.88 -7.58 30.80
CA ALA A 298 -15.87 -6.95 29.93
C ALA A 298 -15.36 -5.59 29.43
N VAL A 299 -15.25 -5.45 28.10
CA VAL A 299 -14.93 -4.17 27.45
C VAL A 299 -16.18 -3.67 26.74
N LYS A 300 -16.60 -2.44 27.07
CA LYS A 300 -17.71 -1.76 26.40
C LYS A 300 -17.19 -0.82 25.32
N GLU A 301 -17.74 -0.92 24.12
CA GLU A 301 -17.55 0.06 23.06
C GLU A 301 -18.88 0.34 22.34
N GLY A 302 -19.28 1.61 22.29
CA GLY A 302 -20.62 1.98 21.85
C GLY A 302 -21.67 1.33 22.76
N ASN A 303 -22.66 0.69 22.16
CA ASN A 303 -23.68 -0.08 22.88
C ASN A 303 -23.30 -1.55 23.11
N ALA A 304 -22.19 -2.00 22.53
CA ALA A 304 -21.78 -3.40 22.55
C ALA A 304 -20.78 -3.69 23.69
N PHE A 305 -20.90 -4.88 24.25
CA PHE A 305 -19.96 -5.45 25.20
C PHE A 305 -19.23 -6.64 24.57
N ILE A 306 -17.92 -6.76 24.81
CA ILE A 306 -17.14 -7.94 24.45
C ILE A 306 -16.50 -8.54 25.70
N LEU A 307 -16.47 -9.87 25.76
CA LEU A 307 -15.90 -10.63 26.84
C LEU A 307 -14.52 -11.15 26.45
N ASN A 308 -13.49 -10.66 27.13
CA ASN A 308 -12.11 -11.12 26.95
C ASN A 308 -11.70 -12.01 28.15
N PRO A 309 -11.26 -13.25 27.94
CA PRO A 309 -10.63 -14.05 28.99
C PRO A 309 -9.46 -13.29 29.66
N PRO A 310 -9.21 -13.49 30.97
CA PRO A 310 -8.10 -12.84 31.68
C PRO A 310 -6.72 -13.08 31.06
N SER A 311 -6.48 -14.26 30.48
CA SER A 311 -5.25 -14.59 29.72
C SER A 311 -5.08 -13.71 28.47
N GLN A 312 -6.18 -13.37 27.81
CA GLN A 312 -6.22 -12.54 26.60
C GLN A 312 -6.12 -11.04 26.91
N ALA A 313 -6.65 -10.58 28.04
CA ALA A 313 -6.48 -9.20 28.51
C ALA A 313 -5.00 -8.86 28.75
N ALA A 314 -4.24 -9.80 29.34
CA ALA A 314 -2.79 -9.68 29.51
C ALA A 314 -2.02 -9.66 28.17
N ALA A 315 -2.48 -10.40 27.16
CA ALA A 315 -1.92 -10.38 25.81
C ALA A 315 -2.19 -9.06 25.05
N SER A 316 -3.33 -8.42 25.32
CA SER A 316 -3.70 -7.13 24.71
C SER A 316 -2.96 -5.92 25.31
N THR A 317 -2.39 -6.05 26.51
CA THR A 317 -1.67 -4.99 27.24
C THR A 317 -0.15 -5.21 27.36
N GLY A 318 0.34 -6.44 27.18
CA GLY A 318 1.75 -6.79 27.36
C GLY A 318 2.63 -6.61 26.12
N THR A 319 3.81 -6.00 26.27
CA THR A 319 4.92 -6.19 25.31
C THR A 319 5.25 -7.68 25.19
N ARG A 320 5.40 -8.15 23.94
CA ARG A 320 5.62 -9.53 23.41
C ARG A 320 6.62 -10.47 24.14
N ARG A 321 7.25 -10.05 25.24
CA ARG A 321 8.28 -10.79 25.98
C ARG A 321 7.76 -11.77 27.03
N ASN A 322 6.47 -11.73 27.41
CA ASN A 322 5.94 -12.50 28.55
C ASN A 322 4.81 -13.50 28.22
N LEU A 323 4.50 -13.76 26.94
CA LEU A 323 3.37 -14.63 26.57
C LEU A 323 3.79 -16.10 26.47
N LYS A 324 3.00 -17.01 27.05
CA LYS A 324 3.14 -18.46 26.84
C LYS A 324 2.50 -18.83 25.49
N ALA A 325 3.01 -19.86 24.81
CA ALA A 325 2.51 -20.30 23.51
C ALA A 325 1.01 -20.67 23.50
N GLU A 326 0.49 -21.08 24.65
CA GLU A 326 -0.91 -21.42 24.87
C GLU A 326 -1.82 -20.17 24.87
N ASP A 327 -1.32 -19.04 25.39
CA ASP A 327 -2.03 -17.76 25.46
C ASP A 327 -2.14 -17.08 24.08
N GLU A 328 -1.17 -17.28 23.18
CA GLU A 328 -1.25 -16.80 21.79
C GLU A 328 -2.36 -17.52 21.00
N SER A 329 -2.54 -18.82 21.21
CA SER A 329 -3.52 -19.65 20.50
C SER A 329 -4.99 -19.33 20.83
N GLN A 330 -5.23 -18.72 22.00
CA GLN A 330 -6.56 -18.34 22.48
C GLN A 330 -6.89 -16.86 22.30
N SER A 331 -5.93 -16.03 21.90
CA SER A 331 -6.14 -14.59 21.77
C SER A 331 -6.96 -14.23 20.51
N VAL A 332 -8.23 -13.88 20.69
CA VAL A 332 -9.05 -13.28 19.63
C VAL A 332 -8.72 -11.79 19.56
N PHE A 333 -8.49 -11.27 18.36
CA PHE A 333 -7.99 -9.91 18.23
C PHE A 333 -9.04 -8.85 18.57
N TYR A 334 -8.63 -7.87 19.37
CA TYR A 334 -9.35 -6.61 19.60
C TYR A 334 -8.33 -5.47 19.71
N ASN A 335 -8.56 -4.37 18.98
CA ASN A 335 -7.73 -3.18 19.04
C ASN A 335 -8.58 -1.94 19.39
N PRO A 336 -8.36 -1.31 20.56
CA PRO A 336 -9.09 -0.11 20.96
C PRO A 336 -8.77 1.11 20.09
N ILE A 337 -7.61 1.14 19.41
CA ILE A 337 -7.25 2.26 18.52
C ILE A 337 -8.21 2.38 17.32
N GLN A 338 -8.87 1.27 16.95
CA GLN A 338 -9.82 1.21 15.84
C GLN A 338 -11.24 1.70 16.22
N GLN A 339 -11.46 2.22 17.44
CA GLN A 339 -12.76 2.76 17.87
C GLN A 339 -13.25 3.87 16.92
N PHE A 340 -12.36 4.78 16.49
CA PHE A 340 -12.70 5.82 15.51
C PHE A 340 -13.20 5.23 14.18
N ASN A 341 -12.57 4.16 13.69
CA ASN A 341 -12.97 3.48 12.46
C ASN A 341 -14.37 2.88 12.62
N ARG A 342 -14.64 2.22 13.75
CA ARG A 342 -15.94 1.59 14.04
C ARG A 342 -17.06 2.62 14.23
N ASP A 343 -16.82 3.70 14.98
CA ASP A 343 -17.76 4.83 15.14
C ASP A 343 -18.12 5.43 13.78
N LEU A 344 -17.10 5.74 12.95
CA LEU A 344 -17.31 6.26 11.60
C LEU A 344 -18.08 5.28 10.71
N SER A 345 -17.81 3.98 10.84
CA SER A 345 -18.49 2.95 10.04
C SER A 345 -19.97 2.86 10.38
N VAL A 346 -20.34 2.88 11.66
CA VAL A 346 -21.75 2.90 12.09
C VAL A 346 -22.48 4.10 11.50
N LEU A 347 -21.92 5.31 11.65
CA LEU A 347 -22.53 6.54 11.15
C LEU A 347 -22.63 6.57 9.62
N ALA A 348 -21.58 6.14 8.91
CA ALA A 348 -21.58 6.07 7.44
C ALA A 348 -22.61 5.06 6.91
N ILE A 349 -22.73 3.89 7.55
CA ILE A 349 -23.74 2.89 7.18
C ILE A 349 -25.15 3.40 7.50
N LYS A 350 -25.34 4.08 8.63
CA LYS A 350 -26.62 4.70 8.99
C LYS A 350 -27.05 5.74 7.95
N ALA A 351 -26.16 6.67 7.59
CA ALA A 351 -26.41 7.68 6.55
C ALA A 351 -26.74 7.07 5.19
N TYR A 352 -26.00 6.04 4.79
CA TYR A 352 -26.27 5.32 3.54
C TYR A 352 -27.60 4.55 3.60
N GLY A 353 -27.89 3.86 4.71
CA GLY A 353 -29.10 3.07 4.88
C GLY A 353 -30.36 3.92 4.86
N GLU A 354 -30.37 5.08 5.54
CA GLU A 354 -31.47 6.05 5.46
C GLU A 354 -31.70 6.53 4.03
N ASN A 355 -30.63 6.81 3.28
CA ASN A 355 -30.73 7.15 1.86
C ASN A 355 -31.37 6.02 1.02
N VAL A 356 -31.01 4.76 1.27
CA VAL A 356 -31.60 3.60 0.59
C VAL A 356 -33.09 3.48 0.91
N LEU A 357 -33.46 3.60 2.18
CA LEU A 357 -34.84 3.54 2.64
C LEU A 357 -35.69 4.67 2.04
N ALA A 358 -35.20 5.91 2.09
CA ALA A 358 -35.83 7.08 1.48
C ALA A 358 -36.00 6.89 -0.04
N SER A 359 -34.97 6.38 -0.72
CA SER A 359 -35.01 6.10 -2.16
C SER A 359 -36.03 5.01 -2.52
N LYS A 360 -36.13 3.94 -1.72
CA LYS A 360 -37.13 2.87 -1.87
C LYS A 360 -38.55 3.42 -1.67
N LYS A 361 -38.77 4.20 -0.60
CA LYS A 361 -40.05 4.86 -0.31
C LYS A 361 -40.50 5.76 -1.46
N ARG A 362 -39.62 6.64 -1.94
CA ARG A 362 -39.89 7.53 -3.09
C ARG A 362 -40.23 6.75 -4.37
N ARG A 363 -39.55 5.63 -4.63
CA ARG A 363 -39.84 4.77 -5.79
C ARG A 363 -41.21 4.10 -5.66
N ALA A 364 -41.59 3.66 -4.46
CA ALA A 364 -42.91 3.09 -4.18
C ALA A 364 -44.02 4.14 -4.38
N GLU A 365 -43.85 5.35 -3.85
CA GLU A 365 -44.80 6.46 -4.02
C GLU A 365 -44.96 6.87 -5.50
N ARG A 366 -43.86 6.92 -6.26
CA ARG A 366 -43.92 7.20 -7.71
C ARG A 366 -44.68 6.12 -8.48
N ARG A 367 -44.52 4.83 -8.10
CA ARG A 367 -45.28 3.73 -8.69
C ARG A 367 -46.77 3.83 -8.37
N GLN A 368 -47.12 4.18 -7.14
CA GLN A 368 -48.51 4.40 -6.74
C GLN A 368 -49.15 5.58 -7.48
N LYS A 369 -48.43 6.70 -7.63
CA LYS A 369 -48.91 7.87 -8.40
C LYS A 369 -49.00 7.62 -9.91
N GLY A 370 -48.06 6.86 -10.49
CA GLY A 370 -48.08 6.49 -11.91
C GLY A 370 -49.16 5.46 -12.26
N GLY A 371 -49.43 4.52 -11.35
CA GLY A 371 -50.50 3.52 -11.52
C GLY A 371 -51.92 4.10 -11.53
N ALA A 372 -52.13 5.31 -11.00
CA ALA A 372 -53.42 5.99 -11.01
C ALA A 372 -53.74 6.70 -12.34
N VAL A 373 -52.75 6.96 -13.20
CA VAL A 373 -52.93 7.72 -14.45
C VAL A 373 -53.06 6.81 -15.69
N ASP A 374 -52.48 5.60 -15.65
CA ASP A 374 -52.46 4.67 -16.81
C ASP A 374 -53.62 3.65 -16.85
N GLY A 375 -54.66 3.83 -16.04
CA GLY A 375 -55.91 3.04 -16.12
C GLY A 375 -56.71 3.21 -17.43
N LYS A 376 -56.25 4.05 -18.37
CA LYS A 376 -56.90 4.28 -19.67
C LYS A 376 -55.89 4.48 -20.81
N SER A 377 -55.01 3.52 -21.12
CA SER A 377 -54.63 3.27 -22.52
C SER A 377 -54.00 1.89 -22.71
N LYS A 378 -54.82 0.92 -23.14
CA LYS A 378 -54.31 -0.31 -23.76
C LYS A 378 -53.73 0.05 -25.14
N GLY A 379 -52.47 -0.34 -25.36
CA GLY A 379 -51.97 -0.73 -26.68
C GLY A 379 -51.11 0.29 -27.43
N LYS A 380 -49.78 0.21 -27.26
CA LYS A 380 -48.86 0.20 -28.41
C LYS A 380 -47.50 -0.39 -28.02
N LYS A 381 -47.27 -1.62 -28.48
CA LYS A 381 -45.99 -2.33 -28.45
C LYS A 381 -44.95 -1.48 -29.21
N ARG A 382 -44.03 -0.80 -28.50
CA ARG A 382 -42.93 -0.08 -29.14
C ARG A 382 -41.86 -1.09 -29.58
N LYS A 383 -41.71 -1.15 -30.90
CA LYS A 383 -40.70 -1.85 -31.69
C LYS A 383 -39.30 -1.41 -31.23
N ARG A 384 -38.42 -2.37 -30.96
CA ARG A 384 -36.99 -2.16 -30.73
C ARG A 384 -36.36 -1.98 -32.11
N GLU A 385 -35.84 -0.79 -32.40
CA GLU A 385 -35.00 -0.53 -33.56
C GLU A 385 -33.55 -0.81 -33.13
N ASP A 386 -33.07 -2.01 -33.43
CA ASP A 386 -31.67 -2.23 -33.76
C ASP A 386 -31.70 -2.76 -35.19
N GLY A 387 -31.24 -1.93 -36.12
CA GLY A 387 -30.95 -2.34 -37.48
C GLY A 387 -29.49 -2.73 -37.54
N ASP A 388 -29.22 -3.97 -37.92
CA ASP A 388 -28.07 -4.33 -38.73
C ASP A 388 -28.59 -5.32 -39.77
N GLU A 389 -28.19 -5.08 -41.01
CA GLU A 389 -28.73 -5.68 -42.23
C GLU A 389 -28.35 -7.17 -42.39
N GLU A 390 -29.30 -7.88 -42.98
CA GLU A 390 -29.32 -9.21 -43.61
C GLU A 390 -28.05 -9.56 -44.43
N GLU A 391 -27.65 -10.82 -44.69
CA GLU A 391 -28.37 -11.87 -45.45
C GLU A 391 -27.59 -13.26 -45.43
N PRO A 392 -28.01 -14.37 -46.09
CA PRO A 392 -28.49 -15.59 -45.43
C PRO A 392 -27.93 -16.95 -45.95
N ASN A 393 -28.17 -18.03 -45.21
CA ASN A 393 -28.47 -19.43 -45.64
C ASN A 393 -28.20 -20.35 -44.45
N GLY A 394 -28.98 -21.36 -44.07
CA GLY A 394 -30.14 -22.00 -44.66
C GLY A 394 -30.18 -23.43 -44.10
N LYS A 395 -31.29 -23.81 -43.45
CA LYS A 395 -31.98 -25.13 -43.51
C LYS A 395 -32.68 -25.50 -42.20
N ARG A 396 -33.94 -25.89 -42.41
CA ARG A 396 -34.96 -26.40 -41.50
C ARG A 396 -34.66 -27.80 -40.99
N SER A 397 -35.14 -28.10 -39.78
CA SER A 397 -36.03 -29.24 -39.45
C SER A 397 -36.39 -29.16 -37.95
N ASN A 398 -37.58 -28.68 -37.55
CA ASN A 398 -38.89 -29.35 -37.38
C ASN A 398 -39.00 -30.37 -36.22
N PHE A 399 -39.93 -30.05 -35.30
CA PHE A 399 -40.71 -30.87 -34.35
C PHE A 399 -39.95 -31.52 -33.17
N ASP A 400 -40.42 -31.52 -31.90
CA ASP A 400 -41.80 -31.60 -31.44
C ASP A 400 -42.08 -30.97 -30.05
N ASN A 401 -43.36 -30.69 -29.82
CA ASN A 401 -43.98 -30.13 -28.61
C ASN A 401 -43.82 -31.00 -27.35
N GLN A 402 -43.61 -30.37 -26.19
CA GLN A 402 -44.47 -30.53 -25.01
C GLN A 402 -44.12 -29.52 -23.91
N THR A 403 -45.14 -28.77 -23.47
CA THR A 403 -45.19 -27.91 -22.29
C THR A 403 -44.91 -28.71 -21.00
N PRO A 404 -44.39 -28.10 -19.93
CA PRO A 404 -45.32 -27.52 -18.95
C PRO A 404 -44.83 -26.25 -18.22
N SER A 405 -45.84 -25.56 -17.68
CA SER A 405 -45.84 -24.76 -16.44
C SER A 405 -44.89 -23.57 -16.32
N SER A 406 -45.45 -22.40 -16.65
CA SER A 406 -45.18 -21.14 -15.97
C SER A 406 -45.56 -21.25 -14.50
N ASP A 407 -44.57 -21.33 -13.60
CA ASP A 407 -44.73 -20.96 -12.20
C ASP A 407 -43.40 -20.38 -11.68
N HIS A 408 -43.51 -19.43 -10.76
CA HIS A 408 -42.47 -18.53 -10.23
C HIS A 408 -42.31 -17.17 -10.92
N LEU A 409 -43.44 -16.49 -11.12
CA LEU A 409 -43.47 -15.03 -11.07
C LEU A 409 -44.63 -14.54 -10.20
N ASP A 410 -44.88 -15.19 -9.06
CA ASP A 410 -45.85 -14.72 -8.07
C ASP A 410 -45.39 -15.09 -6.65
N SER A 411 -44.64 -14.17 -6.04
CA SER A 411 -44.59 -14.02 -4.58
C SER A 411 -44.17 -12.60 -4.21
N GLU A 412 -44.89 -11.61 -4.76
CA GLU A 412 -44.81 -10.22 -4.29
C GLU A 412 -46.19 -9.53 -4.28
N LEU A 413 -47.28 -10.32 -4.29
CA LEU A 413 -48.66 -9.82 -4.35
C LEU A 413 -49.54 -10.21 -3.16
N LEU A 414 -49.01 -10.87 -2.13
CA LEU A 414 -49.77 -11.18 -0.90
C LEU A 414 -48.93 -10.94 0.36
N ALA A 415 -48.75 -9.68 0.74
CA ALA A 415 -48.37 -9.29 2.10
C ALA A 415 -48.87 -7.87 2.39
N GLY A 416 -50.18 -7.75 2.63
CA GLY A 416 -50.75 -6.59 3.31
C GLY A 416 -50.46 -6.69 4.80
N GLU A 417 -49.25 -6.31 5.21
CA GLU A 417 -48.85 -5.94 6.57
C GLU A 417 -47.57 -5.08 6.46
N ASN A 418 -47.43 -4.05 7.31
CA ASN A 418 -46.31 -3.10 7.33
C ASN A 418 -44.95 -3.78 7.56
N THR A 419 -44.39 -4.42 6.54
CA THR A 419 -43.07 -5.07 6.61
C THR A 419 -41.99 -4.04 6.33
N THR A 420 -41.16 -3.76 7.34
CA THR A 420 -39.97 -2.92 7.17
C THR A 420 -39.06 -3.53 6.09
N PRO A 421 -38.60 -2.76 5.10
CA PRO A 421 -37.76 -3.28 4.03
C PRO A 421 -36.47 -3.88 4.59
N SER A 422 -36.07 -5.04 4.08
CA SER A 422 -34.85 -5.73 4.54
C SER A 422 -33.59 -4.91 4.25
N PHE A 423 -32.67 -4.92 5.22
CA PHE A 423 -31.37 -4.29 5.17
C PHE A 423 -30.32 -5.24 5.74
N THR A 424 -29.49 -5.81 4.87
CA THR A 424 -28.54 -6.87 5.22
C THR A 424 -27.10 -6.38 5.18
N ILE A 425 -26.34 -6.65 6.24
CA ILE A 425 -24.95 -6.22 6.41
C ILE A 425 -24.06 -7.45 6.57
N LEU A 426 -22.91 -7.47 5.89
CA LEU A 426 -21.85 -8.45 6.10
C LEU A 426 -20.64 -7.79 6.76
N ASP A 427 -20.28 -8.28 7.95
CA ASP A 427 -18.97 -8.09 8.55
C ASP A 427 -18.08 -9.28 8.15
N ALA A 428 -17.24 -9.08 7.13
CA ALA A 428 -16.58 -10.17 6.43
C ALA A 428 -15.41 -10.81 7.20
N LEU A 429 -14.76 -10.04 8.09
CA LEU A 429 -13.62 -10.46 8.93
C LEU A 429 -13.83 -9.97 10.37
N SER A 430 -14.72 -10.66 11.07
CA SER A 430 -15.40 -10.12 12.25
C SER A 430 -14.66 -10.31 13.59
N ALA A 431 -13.68 -11.22 13.66
CA ALA A 431 -12.91 -11.53 14.86
C ALA A 431 -13.80 -11.77 16.10
N THR A 432 -13.80 -10.85 17.08
CA THR A 432 -14.65 -10.94 18.29
C THR A 432 -16.14 -10.71 18.04
N GLY A 433 -16.53 -10.27 16.84
CA GLY A 433 -17.91 -9.86 16.54
C GLY A 433 -18.21 -8.39 16.80
N LEU A 434 -17.24 -7.59 17.28
CA LEU A 434 -17.52 -6.24 17.77
C LEU A 434 -18.18 -5.32 16.74
N ARG A 435 -17.71 -5.32 15.48
CA ARG A 435 -18.36 -4.54 14.40
C ARG A 435 -19.80 -4.99 14.18
N ALA A 436 -20.02 -6.30 14.02
CA ALA A 436 -21.37 -6.86 13.88
C ALA A 436 -22.30 -6.52 15.06
N LEU A 437 -21.81 -6.59 16.30
CA LEU A 437 -22.54 -6.21 17.51
C LEU A 437 -22.97 -4.75 17.48
N ARG A 438 -22.05 -3.86 17.11
CA ARG A 438 -22.34 -2.43 16.97
C ARG A 438 -23.31 -2.15 15.83
N TYR A 439 -23.16 -2.82 14.68
CA TYR A 439 -24.11 -2.68 13.57
C TYR A 439 -25.51 -3.12 13.95
N ALA A 440 -25.67 -4.23 14.66
CA ALA A 440 -26.98 -4.71 15.09
C ALA A 440 -27.61 -3.87 16.21
N SER A 441 -26.81 -3.26 17.09
CA SER A 441 -27.32 -2.47 18.22
C SER A 441 -27.53 -0.98 17.91
N GLU A 442 -26.74 -0.41 17.01
CA GLU A 442 -26.70 1.05 16.76
C GLU A 442 -27.38 1.44 15.43
N ILE A 443 -27.67 0.49 14.53
CA ILE A 443 -28.38 0.73 13.26
C ILE A 443 -29.82 0.18 13.37
N PRO A 444 -30.83 1.04 13.62
CA PRO A 444 -32.15 0.59 14.04
C PRO A 444 -32.94 -0.18 12.98
N PHE A 445 -32.60 0.00 11.70
CA PHE A 445 -33.27 -0.65 10.58
C PHE A 445 -32.50 -1.85 10.02
N ALA A 446 -31.38 -2.26 10.64
CA ALA A 446 -30.66 -3.46 10.22
C ALA A 446 -31.49 -4.72 10.52
N THR A 447 -31.80 -5.51 9.49
CA THR A 447 -32.64 -6.71 9.63
C THR A 447 -31.84 -7.98 9.84
N CYS A 448 -30.62 -8.02 9.28
CA CYS A 448 -29.71 -9.16 9.45
C CYS A 448 -28.25 -8.68 9.31
N VAL A 449 -27.41 -9.08 10.25
CA VAL A 449 -25.96 -8.84 10.22
C VAL A 449 -25.26 -10.19 10.21
N VAL A 450 -24.59 -10.53 9.12
CA VAL A 450 -23.74 -11.72 9.07
C VAL A 450 -22.36 -11.37 9.58
N ALA A 451 -21.87 -12.10 10.57
CA ALA A 451 -20.54 -11.97 11.12
C ALA A 451 -19.69 -13.17 10.70
N ASN A 452 -18.74 -12.97 9.79
CA ASN A 452 -17.92 -14.04 9.23
C ASN A 452 -16.49 -14.01 9.80
N ASP A 453 -15.94 -15.17 10.16
CA ASP A 453 -14.51 -15.32 10.44
C ASP A 453 -14.01 -16.71 10.03
N LEU A 454 -12.73 -16.79 9.65
CA LEU A 454 -12.09 -18.05 9.29
C LEU A 454 -11.74 -18.88 10.54
N SER A 455 -11.41 -18.22 11.65
CA SER A 455 -10.92 -18.87 12.86
C SER A 455 -12.07 -19.43 13.71
N SER A 456 -12.00 -20.71 14.03
CA SER A 456 -12.97 -21.35 14.92
C SER A 456 -12.93 -20.78 16.36
N SER A 457 -11.79 -20.29 16.83
CA SER A 457 -11.69 -19.64 18.16
C SER A 457 -12.36 -18.27 18.16
N ALA A 458 -12.19 -17.49 17.09
CA ALA A 458 -12.88 -16.22 16.89
C ALA A 458 -14.39 -16.41 16.88
N ILE A 459 -14.90 -17.41 16.14
CA ILE A 459 -16.33 -17.73 16.10
C ILE A 459 -16.89 -18.14 17.47
N LYS A 460 -16.13 -18.87 18.29
CA LYS A 460 -16.56 -19.21 19.66
C LYS A 460 -16.72 -17.96 20.52
N SER A 461 -15.73 -17.06 20.49
CA SER A 461 -15.79 -15.77 21.20
C SER A 461 -16.92 -14.88 20.67
N MET A 462 -17.11 -14.83 19.36
CA MET A 462 -18.18 -14.10 18.71
C MET A 462 -19.56 -14.60 19.13
N LYS A 463 -19.80 -15.91 19.13
CA LYS A 463 -21.07 -16.49 19.60
C LYS A 463 -21.37 -16.12 21.05
N LEU A 464 -20.36 -16.23 21.92
CA LEU A 464 -20.45 -15.82 23.31
C LEU A 464 -20.84 -14.33 23.43
N ASN A 465 -20.17 -13.45 22.68
CA ASN A 465 -20.47 -12.02 22.71
C ASN A 465 -21.87 -11.71 22.15
N ILE A 466 -22.30 -12.39 21.09
CA ILE A 466 -23.66 -12.24 20.52
C ILE A 466 -24.73 -12.61 21.56
N GLU A 467 -24.51 -13.71 22.28
CA GLU A 467 -25.41 -14.17 23.34
C GLU A 467 -25.45 -13.18 24.51
N TYR A 468 -24.27 -12.74 24.98
CA TYR A 468 -24.15 -11.79 26.09
C TYR A 468 -24.87 -10.46 25.83
N ASN A 469 -24.88 -9.99 24.58
CA ASN A 469 -25.58 -8.76 24.19
C ASN A 469 -27.07 -8.99 23.83
N GLY A 470 -27.55 -10.24 23.83
CA GLY A 470 -28.93 -10.57 23.45
C GLY A 470 -29.27 -10.36 21.97
N LEU A 471 -28.26 -10.33 21.08
CA LEU A 471 -28.41 -9.95 19.67
C LEU A 471 -28.52 -11.15 18.70
N GLY A 472 -28.69 -12.37 19.22
CA GLY A 472 -28.72 -13.60 18.41
C GLY A 472 -29.84 -13.68 17.36
N LYS A 473 -30.88 -12.85 17.46
CA LYS A 473 -31.95 -12.76 16.45
C LYS A 473 -31.52 -11.97 15.20
N LEU A 474 -30.62 -11.00 15.37
CA LEU A 474 -30.17 -10.10 14.30
C LEU A 474 -28.83 -10.55 13.71
N ILE A 475 -27.95 -11.13 14.53
CA ILE A 475 -26.59 -11.49 14.12
C ILE A 475 -26.50 -12.98 13.79
N GLN A 476 -25.99 -13.28 12.61
CA GLN A 476 -25.75 -14.64 12.13
C GLN A 476 -24.24 -14.92 12.04
N PRO A 477 -23.66 -15.71 12.96
CA PRO A 477 -22.25 -16.07 12.89
C PRO A 477 -22.00 -17.13 11.80
N ASN A 478 -21.00 -16.91 10.96
CA ASN A 478 -20.57 -17.84 9.90
C ASN A 478 -19.07 -18.16 10.01
N THR A 479 -18.73 -19.45 9.95
CA THR A 479 -17.33 -19.89 9.91
C THR A 479 -16.91 -20.14 8.46
N GLY A 480 -15.95 -19.39 7.94
CA GLY A 480 -15.41 -19.63 6.59
C GLY A 480 -14.48 -18.55 6.05
N ASP A 481 -13.80 -18.88 4.95
CA ASP A 481 -13.05 -17.89 4.16
C ASP A 481 -14.03 -16.85 3.59
N ALA A 482 -13.75 -15.58 3.84
CA ALA A 482 -14.61 -14.47 3.44
C ALA A 482 -14.87 -14.44 1.92
N ARG A 483 -13.88 -14.79 1.09
CA ARG A 483 -14.03 -14.82 -0.38
C ARG A 483 -14.99 -15.91 -0.78
N THR A 484 -14.78 -17.13 -0.27
CA THR A 484 -15.65 -18.28 -0.54
C THR A 484 -17.06 -18.00 -0.09
N TYR A 485 -17.23 -17.38 1.08
CA TYR A 485 -18.55 -17.01 1.60
C TYR A 485 -19.23 -16.01 0.67
N MET A 486 -18.56 -14.92 0.32
CA MET A 486 -19.07 -13.91 -0.60
C MET A 486 -19.42 -14.49 -1.98
N TYR A 487 -18.56 -15.32 -2.58
CA TYR A 487 -18.89 -15.99 -3.86
C TYR A 487 -20.07 -16.95 -3.74
N SER A 488 -20.23 -17.61 -2.59
CA SER A 488 -21.36 -18.53 -2.38
C SER A 488 -22.71 -17.81 -2.39
N THR A 489 -22.74 -16.48 -2.19
CA THR A 489 -23.97 -15.68 -2.29
C THR A 489 -24.50 -15.54 -3.73
N LEU A 490 -23.69 -15.85 -4.74
CA LEU A 490 -24.06 -15.74 -6.16
C LEU A 490 -24.94 -16.89 -6.65
N ASN A 491 -24.88 -18.05 -6.00
CA ASN A 491 -25.61 -19.27 -6.39
C ASN A 491 -26.55 -19.75 -5.28
N PRO A 492 -27.70 -19.08 -5.07
CA PRO A 492 -28.63 -19.43 -3.98
C PRO A 492 -29.26 -20.83 -4.14
N ALA A 493 -29.27 -21.40 -5.35
CA ALA A 493 -29.94 -22.67 -5.65
C ALA A 493 -29.19 -23.94 -5.18
N ASN A 494 -27.93 -23.83 -4.72
CA ASN A 494 -27.10 -25.01 -4.39
C ASN A 494 -26.64 -25.07 -2.92
N THR A 495 -27.09 -24.11 -2.10
CA THR A 495 -26.87 -24.12 -0.65
C THR A 495 -28.00 -24.87 0.03
N GLN A 496 -27.68 -26.04 0.58
CA GLN A 496 -28.57 -26.83 1.45
C GLN A 496 -29.33 -25.95 2.45
N ALA A 497 -30.53 -26.41 2.80
CA ALA A 497 -31.58 -25.79 3.64
C ALA A 497 -31.17 -25.36 5.08
N SER A 498 -29.88 -25.17 5.39
CA SER A 498 -29.39 -24.78 6.72
C SER A 498 -28.63 -23.45 6.79
N ARG A 499 -28.62 -22.62 5.72
CA ARG A 499 -27.99 -21.29 5.76
C ARG A 499 -29.05 -20.19 5.98
N PRO A 500 -28.94 -19.38 7.05
CA PRO A 500 -29.99 -18.43 7.45
C PRO A 500 -30.04 -17.09 6.67
N HIS A 501 -29.10 -16.81 5.77
CA HIS A 501 -29.19 -15.71 4.79
C HIS A 501 -28.84 -16.21 3.39
N THR A 502 -29.70 -15.92 2.41
CA THR A 502 -29.53 -16.28 1.01
C THR A 502 -29.48 -15.02 0.14
N GLY A 503 -28.39 -14.84 -0.60
CA GLY A 503 -28.22 -13.75 -1.57
C GLY A 503 -27.29 -12.63 -1.13
N LYS A 504 -27.27 -11.56 -1.92
CA LYS A 504 -26.36 -10.42 -1.81
C LYS A 504 -26.62 -9.54 -0.58
N PHE A 505 -25.67 -8.66 -0.24
CA PHE A 505 -25.75 -7.75 0.91
C PHE A 505 -25.98 -6.29 0.50
N ASP A 506 -26.74 -5.52 1.30
CA ASP A 506 -26.86 -4.06 1.11
C ASP A 506 -25.56 -3.34 1.49
N VAL A 507 -24.81 -3.90 2.45
CA VAL A 507 -23.54 -3.40 2.94
C VAL A 507 -22.54 -4.54 3.16
N ILE A 508 -21.30 -4.37 2.72
CA ILE A 508 -20.19 -5.28 3.05
C ILE A 508 -19.06 -4.47 3.66
N ASP A 509 -18.59 -4.86 4.84
CA ASP A 509 -17.42 -4.30 5.50
C ASP A 509 -16.21 -5.25 5.42
N LEU A 510 -15.14 -4.79 4.79
CA LEU A 510 -13.85 -5.46 4.67
C LEU A 510 -12.84 -4.78 5.61
N ASP A 511 -12.51 -5.43 6.72
CA ASP A 511 -11.54 -4.93 7.72
C ASP A 511 -10.42 -5.95 8.02
N PRO A 512 -9.61 -6.37 7.03
CA PRO A 512 -8.56 -7.35 7.24
C PRO A 512 -7.31 -6.76 7.91
N TYR A 513 -6.43 -7.63 8.41
CA TYR A 513 -5.04 -7.24 8.70
C TYR A 513 -4.27 -7.00 7.40
N GLY A 514 -3.71 -5.81 7.26
CA GLY A 514 -2.94 -5.43 6.08
C GLY A 514 -3.86 -4.98 4.96
N THR A 515 -3.95 -5.75 3.88
CA THR A 515 -4.58 -5.32 2.62
C THR A 515 -5.97 -5.94 2.42
N ALA A 516 -6.89 -5.16 1.86
CA ALA A 516 -8.19 -5.65 1.40
C ALA A 516 -8.19 -6.18 -0.04
N ALA A 517 -7.10 -6.01 -0.80
CA ALA A 517 -7.03 -6.37 -2.22
C ALA A 517 -7.54 -7.79 -2.56
N PRO A 518 -7.18 -8.85 -1.80
CA PRO A 518 -7.65 -10.21 -2.10
C PRO A 518 -9.17 -10.41 -1.98
N PHE A 519 -9.87 -9.52 -1.29
CA PHE A 519 -11.30 -9.62 -1.01
C PHE A 519 -12.16 -8.73 -1.90
N MET A 520 -11.55 -7.73 -2.56
CA MET A 520 -12.24 -6.71 -3.37
C MET A 520 -13.10 -7.34 -4.47
N ASP A 521 -12.57 -8.32 -5.20
CA ASP A 521 -13.28 -8.98 -6.31
C ASP A 521 -14.55 -9.72 -5.85
N SER A 522 -14.44 -10.52 -4.81
CA SER A 522 -15.59 -11.20 -4.22
C SER A 522 -16.61 -10.24 -3.63
N ALA A 523 -16.16 -9.12 -3.05
CA ALA A 523 -17.03 -8.13 -2.43
C ALA A 523 -17.86 -7.34 -3.45
N VAL A 524 -17.27 -6.89 -4.55
CA VAL A 524 -18.02 -6.19 -5.62
C VAL A 524 -19.09 -7.07 -6.26
N GLN A 525 -18.93 -8.39 -6.22
CA GLN A 525 -19.92 -9.33 -6.73
C GLN A 525 -21.02 -9.65 -5.70
N ALA A 526 -20.66 -9.77 -4.42
CA ALA A 526 -21.58 -10.10 -3.32
C ALA A 526 -22.43 -8.93 -2.83
N VAL A 527 -22.06 -7.68 -3.17
CA VAL A 527 -22.85 -6.50 -2.84
C VAL A 527 -24.04 -6.32 -3.80
N LYS A 528 -25.20 -5.89 -3.28
CA LYS A 528 -26.39 -5.59 -4.06
C LYS A 528 -26.16 -4.41 -5.01
N ASP A 529 -26.98 -4.31 -6.04
CA ASP A 529 -26.97 -3.16 -6.94
C ASP A 529 -27.33 -1.87 -6.17
N GLY A 530 -26.44 -0.89 -6.20
CA GLY A 530 -26.51 0.33 -5.42
C GLY A 530 -25.96 0.22 -4.01
N GLY A 531 -25.46 -0.96 -3.60
CA GLY A 531 -24.97 -1.30 -2.26
C GLY A 531 -23.69 -0.56 -1.84
N LEU A 532 -23.36 -0.62 -0.55
CA LEU A 532 -22.20 0.04 0.05
C LEU A 532 -21.08 -0.97 0.35
N LEU A 533 -19.87 -0.68 -0.13
CA LEU A 533 -18.64 -1.32 0.31
C LEU A 533 -17.90 -0.40 1.28
N CYS A 534 -17.56 -0.92 2.45
CA CYS A 534 -16.67 -0.29 3.41
C CYS A 534 -15.35 -1.06 3.40
N VAL A 535 -14.24 -0.39 3.09
CA VAL A 535 -12.94 -1.05 2.86
C VAL A 535 -11.87 -0.41 3.73
N THR A 536 -11.21 -1.21 4.58
CA THR A 536 -10.02 -0.79 5.34
C THR A 536 -8.76 -1.45 4.78
N CYS A 537 -7.69 -0.67 4.62
CA CYS A 537 -6.34 -1.17 4.35
C CYS A 537 -5.35 -0.61 5.38
N THR A 538 -4.74 -1.45 6.20
CA THR A 538 -3.75 -1.08 7.24
C THR A 538 -2.29 -1.22 6.79
N ASP A 539 -2.05 -1.61 5.54
CA ASP A 539 -0.72 -1.78 4.93
C ASP A 539 -0.16 -0.46 4.35
N ALA A 540 -0.19 0.63 5.12
CA ALA A 540 0.28 1.95 4.66
C ALA A 540 1.73 1.97 4.17
N GLY A 541 2.58 1.03 4.65
CA GLY A 541 3.92 0.84 4.12
C GLY A 541 3.98 0.40 2.65
N VAL A 542 2.86 -0.09 2.08
CA VAL A 542 2.73 -0.48 0.67
C VAL A 542 2.06 0.62 -0.15
N TRP A 543 0.87 1.09 0.26
CA TRP A 543 0.11 2.06 -0.54
C TRP A 543 0.51 3.53 -0.30
N ALA A 544 1.08 3.89 0.86
CA ALA A 544 1.45 5.26 1.23
C ALA A 544 2.96 5.52 1.20
N SER A 545 3.76 4.59 0.70
CA SER A 545 5.22 4.62 0.74
C SER A 545 5.81 4.08 -0.56
N ASN A 546 7.03 4.48 -0.86
CA ASN A 546 7.78 4.03 -2.03
C ASN A 546 8.71 2.85 -1.72
N GLY A 547 8.55 2.20 -0.57
CA GLY A 547 9.41 1.08 -0.14
C GLY A 547 9.14 -0.25 -0.85
N TYR A 548 7.91 -0.46 -1.33
CA TYR A 548 7.47 -1.72 -1.96
C TYR A 548 6.60 -1.49 -3.22
N PRO A 549 7.13 -0.80 -4.26
CA PRO A 549 6.36 -0.48 -5.46
C PRO A 549 5.86 -1.74 -6.20
N GLU A 550 6.66 -2.81 -6.25
CA GLU A 550 6.29 -4.08 -6.86
C GLU A 550 5.11 -4.75 -6.13
N LYS A 551 5.11 -4.70 -4.80
CA LYS A 551 4.02 -5.23 -3.98
C LYS A 551 2.75 -4.39 -4.13
N SER A 552 2.89 -3.07 -4.16
CA SER A 552 1.77 -2.16 -4.42
C SER A 552 1.13 -2.46 -5.77
N TYR A 553 1.94 -2.66 -6.81
CA TYR A 553 1.43 -2.99 -8.13
C TYR A 553 0.67 -4.33 -8.14
N ALA A 554 1.23 -5.36 -7.50
CA ALA A 554 0.59 -6.67 -7.40
C ALA A 554 -0.77 -6.64 -6.66
N LEU A 555 -0.91 -5.78 -5.65
CA LEU A 555 -2.13 -5.69 -4.85
C LEU A 555 -3.15 -4.71 -5.42
N TYR A 556 -2.71 -3.54 -5.89
CA TYR A 556 -3.58 -2.42 -6.24
C TYR A 556 -3.59 -2.07 -7.73
N GLY A 557 -2.79 -2.74 -8.56
CA GLY A 557 -2.70 -2.48 -10.00
C GLY A 557 -1.92 -1.21 -10.37
N GLY A 558 -1.28 -0.55 -9.41
CA GLY A 558 -0.51 0.68 -9.63
C GLY A 558 0.62 0.88 -8.62
N VAL A 559 1.57 1.73 -8.97
CA VAL A 559 2.72 2.08 -8.11
C VAL A 559 2.46 3.37 -7.32
N PRO A 560 2.96 3.46 -6.07
CA PRO A 560 2.70 4.60 -5.19
C PRO A 560 3.54 5.82 -5.59
N THR A 561 3.02 7.01 -5.27
CA THR A 561 3.77 8.27 -5.43
C THR A 561 4.69 8.51 -4.24
N LYS A 562 5.94 8.88 -4.51
CA LYS A 562 6.91 9.25 -3.48
C LYS A 562 6.77 10.72 -3.09
N GLY A 563 6.56 11.02 -1.81
CA GLY A 563 6.56 12.41 -1.34
C GLY A 563 5.56 12.65 -0.22
N THR A 564 5.26 13.93 0.04
CA THR A 564 4.35 14.31 1.12
C THR A 564 2.90 13.92 0.83
N HIS A 565 2.50 13.89 -0.45
CA HIS A 565 1.17 13.51 -0.94
C HIS A 565 0.94 11.99 -1.06
N SER A 566 1.87 11.15 -0.61
CA SER A 566 1.78 9.69 -0.79
C SER A 566 0.54 9.06 -0.17
N HIS A 567 0.01 9.64 0.91
CA HIS A 567 -1.20 9.14 1.57
C HIS A 567 -2.44 9.27 0.69
N GLU A 568 -2.62 10.41 0.02
CA GLU A 568 -3.70 10.57 -0.95
C GLU A 568 -3.46 9.71 -2.20
N GLY A 569 -2.20 9.63 -2.68
CA GLY A 569 -1.81 8.74 -3.78
C GLY A 569 -2.23 7.29 -3.52
N GLY A 570 -2.05 6.80 -2.29
CA GLY A 570 -2.49 5.45 -1.95
C GLY A 570 -4.01 5.29 -1.76
N LEU A 571 -4.75 6.30 -1.30
CA LEU A 571 -6.22 6.27 -1.36
C LEU A 571 -6.69 6.10 -2.81
N ARG A 572 -6.05 6.83 -3.74
CA ARG A 572 -6.34 6.73 -5.18
C ARG A 572 -5.96 5.38 -5.77
N LEU A 573 -4.91 4.72 -5.27
CA LEU A 573 -4.56 3.34 -5.66
C LEU A 573 -5.62 2.33 -5.19
N ILE A 574 -6.10 2.44 -3.95
CA ILE A 574 -7.15 1.56 -3.41
C ILE A 574 -8.45 1.72 -4.22
N LEU A 575 -8.84 2.97 -4.51
CA LEU A 575 -10.00 3.26 -5.35
C LEU A 575 -9.83 2.72 -6.79
N HIS A 576 -8.64 2.84 -7.36
CA HIS A 576 -8.33 2.28 -8.68
C HIS A 576 -8.47 0.76 -8.69
N ALA A 577 -7.94 0.07 -7.68
CA ALA A 577 -8.08 -1.38 -7.54
C ALA A 577 -9.55 -1.81 -7.46
N LEU A 578 -10.36 -1.13 -6.64
CA LEU A 578 -11.81 -1.37 -6.55
C LEU A 578 -12.52 -1.11 -7.88
N ALA A 579 -12.18 -0.02 -8.58
CA ALA A 579 -12.77 0.32 -9.87
C ALA A 579 -12.45 -0.76 -10.91
N LEU A 580 -11.21 -1.25 -10.97
CA LEU A 580 -10.80 -2.31 -11.88
C LEU A 580 -11.48 -3.65 -11.56
N SER A 581 -11.60 -4.01 -10.28
CA SER A 581 -12.34 -5.21 -9.86
C SER A 581 -13.82 -5.13 -10.25
N ALA A 582 -14.46 -3.98 -10.06
CA ALA A 582 -15.87 -3.77 -10.41
C ALA A 582 -16.11 -3.75 -11.94
N ALA A 583 -15.25 -3.05 -12.68
CA ALA A 583 -15.41 -2.81 -14.11
C ALA A 583 -15.48 -4.10 -14.94
N LYS A 584 -14.73 -5.15 -14.55
CA LYS A 584 -14.74 -6.48 -15.18
C LYS A 584 -16.13 -7.11 -15.24
N TYR A 585 -17.04 -6.72 -14.36
CA TYR A 585 -18.38 -7.29 -14.23
C TYR A 585 -19.50 -6.33 -14.66
N GLY A 586 -19.16 -5.22 -15.33
CA GLY A 586 -20.14 -4.19 -15.71
C GLY A 586 -20.67 -3.40 -14.51
N LEU A 587 -19.90 -3.36 -13.41
CA LEU A 587 -20.20 -2.61 -12.19
C LEU A 587 -19.34 -1.35 -12.15
N ALA A 588 -19.95 -0.22 -11.84
CA ALA A 588 -19.25 1.04 -11.63
C ALA A 588 -19.19 1.36 -10.13
N ILE A 589 -18.15 2.09 -9.74
CA ILE A 589 -17.97 2.55 -8.36
C ILE A 589 -18.20 4.06 -8.27
N GLU A 590 -18.76 4.49 -7.14
CA GLU A 590 -18.88 5.89 -6.75
C GLU A 590 -18.26 6.06 -5.35
N PRO A 591 -17.08 6.69 -5.24
CA PRO A 591 -16.47 7.01 -3.94
C PRO A 591 -17.37 7.98 -3.16
N LEU A 592 -17.79 7.59 -1.96
CA LEU A 592 -18.58 8.45 -1.07
C LEU A 592 -17.71 9.17 -0.04
N LEU A 593 -16.70 8.48 0.50
CA LEU A 593 -15.77 9.02 1.49
C LEU A 593 -14.49 8.18 1.49
N SER A 594 -13.31 8.81 1.48
CA SER A 594 -12.02 8.11 1.41
C SER A 594 -11.01 8.77 2.34
N LEU A 595 -10.68 8.17 3.48
CA LEU A 595 -9.87 8.82 4.50
C LEU A 595 -8.54 8.09 4.72
N SER A 596 -7.45 8.84 4.78
CA SER A 596 -6.18 8.36 5.35
C SER A 596 -6.14 8.73 6.83
N ILE A 597 -6.19 7.73 7.71
CA ILE A 597 -6.36 7.91 9.15
C ILE A 597 -5.20 7.22 9.85
N ASP A 598 -4.29 8.02 10.40
CA ASP A 598 -3.11 7.56 11.13
C ASP A 598 -2.24 6.57 10.32
N PHE A 599 -2.51 5.27 10.43
CA PHE A 599 -1.78 4.17 9.80
C PHE A 599 -2.65 3.30 8.88
N TYR A 600 -3.90 3.67 8.62
CA TYR A 600 -4.79 2.92 7.72
C TYR A 600 -5.56 3.84 6.76
N ALA A 601 -6.01 3.27 5.66
CA ALA A 601 -6.95 3.88 4.73
C ALA A 601 -8.35 3.32 5.00
N ARG A 602 -9.38 4.16 4.96
CA ARG A 602 -10.78 3.76 5.06
C ARG A 602 -11.58 4.38 3.93
N VAL A 603 -12.20 3.54 3.11
CA VAL A 603 -12.92 3.98 1.90
C VAL A 603 -14.35 3.43 1.94
N PHE A 604 -15.33 4.30 1.68
CA PHE A 604 -16.73 4.00 1.53
C PHE A 604 -17.12 4.22 0.07
N VAL A 605 -17.56 3.16 -0.60
CA VAL A 605 -17.81 3.15 -2.03
C VAL A 605 -19.20 2.60 -2.30
N ARG A 606 -20.01 3.33 -3.05
CA ARG A 606 -21.26 2.79 -3.59
C ARG A 606 -20.96 2.03 -4.87
N VAL A 607 -21.50 0.82 -5.01
CA VAL A 607 -21.30 -0.03 -6.19
C VAL A 607 -22.64 -0.28 -6.85
N HIS A 608 -22.72 -0.04 -8.16
CA HIS A 608 -23.96 -0.21 -8.91
C HIS A 608 -23.69 -0.76 -10.30
N ARG A 609 -24.70 -1.41 -10.87
CA ARG A 609 -24.64 -2.02 -12.19
C ARG A 609 -24.96 -1.00 -13.25
N SER A 610 -23.93 -0.54 -13.94
CA SER A 610 -24.07 0.38 -15.06
C SER A 610 -22.92 0.18 -16.04
N PRO A 611 -23.09 -0.69 -17.05
CA PRO A 611 -22.09 -0.86 -18.12
C PRO A 611 -21.79 0.44 -18.86
N ALA A 612 -22.73 1.39 -18.88
CA ALA A 612 -22.51 2.72 -19.42
C ALA A 612 -21.53 3.54 -18.56
N GLU A 613 -21.67 3.51 -17.23
CA GLU A 613 -20.76 4.23 -16.33
C GLU A 613 -19.36 3.59 -16.26
N VAL A 614 -19.25 2.28 -16.46
CA VAL A 614 -17.94 1.59 -16.53
C VAL A 614 -17.04 2.19 -17.61
N LYS A 615 -17.60 2.73 -18.70
CA LYS A 615 -16.84 3.37 -19.78
C LYS A 615 -16.04 4.59 -19.32
N PHE A 616 -16.42 5.23 -18.21
CA PHE A 616 -15.68 6.35 -17.64
C PHE A 616 -14.48 5.93 -16.78
N ALA A 617 -14.36 4.65 -16.40
CA ALA A 617 -13.29 4.17 -15.53
C ALA A 617 -11.89 4.45 -16.09
N SER A 618 -11.70 4.30 -17.41
CA SER A 618 -10.44 4.61 -18.08
C SER A 618 -10.15 6.12 -18.13
N GLY A 619 -11.18 6.97 -18.13
CA GLY A 619 -11.05 8.43 -18.07
C GLY A 619 -10.77 8.93 -16.65
N ASN A 620 -11.25 8.18 -15.67
CA ASN A 620 -11.02 8.39 -14.23
C ASN A 620 -9.79 7.66 -13.71
N THR A 621 -8.86 7.30 -14.61
CA THR A 621 -7.56 6.73 -14.25
C THR A 621 -6.45 7.65 -14.74
N MET A 622 -5.49 7.95 -13.87
CA MET A 622 -4.35 8.80 -14.17
C MET A 622 -3.02 8.21 -13.74
N VAL A 623 -1.97 8.65 -14.42
CA VAL A 623 -0.56 8.51 -14.08
C VAL A 623 -0.06 9.85 -13.56
N VAL A 624 0.92 9.84 -12.66
CA VAL A 624 1.49 11.05 -12.06
C VAL A 624 2.98 11.11 -12.36
N TYR A 625 3.41 12.20 -12.99
CA TYR A 625 4.82 12.57 -13.12
C TYR A 625 5.22 13.40 -11.91
N ASN A 626 6.13 12.90 -11.08
CA ASN A 626 6.41 13.45 -9.77
C ASN A 626 7.90 13.79 -9.61
N CYS A 627 8.20 15.01 -9.17
CA CYS A 627 9.55 15.51 -8.95
C CYS A 627 9.99 15.29 -7.49
N ASP A 628 10.07 14.04 -7.05
CA ASP A 628 10.43 13.65 -5.69
C ASP A 628 11.91 13.88 -5.33
N SER A 629 12.80 13.87 -6.33
CA SER A 629 14.24 14.09 -6.13
C SER A 629 14.63 15.57 -6.14
N GLY A 630 13.70 16.44 -6.56
CA GLY A 630 13.92 17.87 -6.71
C GLY A 630 12.98 18.69 -5.85
N CYS A 631 12.07 19.40 -6.49
CA CYS A 631 11.23 20.42 -5.85
C CYS A 631 9.93 19.88 -5.24
N GLY A 632 9.53 18.65 -5.54
CA GLY A 632 8.26 18.05 -5.08
C GLY A 632 7.06 18.36 -5.96
N ALA A 633 7.23 19.09 -7.06
CA ALA A 633 6.16 19.36 -8.03
C ALA A 633 5.70 18.11 -8.78
N TRP A 634 4.43 18.08 -9.18
CA TRP A 634 3.85 16.97 -9.94
C TRP A 634 3.00 17.45 -11.12
N SER A 635 2.73 16.52 -12.04
CA SER A 635 1.80 16.70 -13.16
C SER A 635 1.01 15.41 -13.38
N THR A 636 -0.28 15.51 -13.64
CA THR A 636 -1.17 14.35 -13.82
C THR A 636 -1.48 14.12 -15.30
N GLN A 637 -1.41 12.87 -15.74
CA GLN A 637 -1.73 12.43 -17.09
C GLN A 637 -2.91 11.45 -17.03
N PRO A 638 -4.10 11.81 -17.53
CA PRO A 638 -5.18 10.85 -17.68
C PRO A 638 -4.82 9.80 -18.75
N LEU A 639 -5.30 8.57 -18.59
CA LEU A 639 -5.09 7.50 -19.59
C LEU A 639 -5.96 7.69 -20.83
N THR A 640 -7.21 8.14 -20.64
CA THR A 640 -8.13 8.45 -21.74
C THR A 640 -8.82 9.78 -21.49
N GLN A 641 -9.40 10.37 -22.53
CA GLN A 641 -10.22 11.57 -22.43
C GLN A 641 -11.68 11.23 -22.73
N THR A 642 -12.56 11.70 -21.86
CA THR A 642 -14.01 11.64 -22.06
C THR A 642 -14.51 13.06 -22.31
N LYS A 643 -15.12 13.29 -23.48
CA LYS A 643 -15.61 14.62 -23.88
C LYS A 643 -17.12 14.57 -24.12
N PRO A 644 -17.92 15.46 -23.51
CA PRO A 644 -19.31 15.60 -23.87
C PRO A 644 -19.42 16.15 -25.30
N ARG A 645 -20.32 15.58 -26.09
CA ARG A 645 -20.73 16.02 -27.42
C ARG A 645 -22.25 16.03 -27.48
N LEU A 646 -22.80 16.82 -28.39
CA LEU A 646 -24.24 16.83 -28.65
C LEU A 646 -24.52 15.97 -29.87
N ASP A 647 -25.56 15.14 -29.78
CA ASP A 647 -26.07 14.39 -30.92
C ASP A 647 -26.77 15.35 -31.92
N LYS A 648 -27.20 14.81 -33.07
CA LYS A 648 -27.94 15.59 -34.08
C LYS A 648 -29.28 16.16 -33.56
N LYS A 649 -29.77 15.67 -32.42
CA LYS A 649 -31.02 16.07 -31.75
C LYS A 649 -30.78 17.01 -30.56
N GLY A 650 -29.53 17.40 -30.29
CA GLY A 650 -29.15 18.26 -29.16
C GLY A 650 -29.02 17.55 -27.80
N ASN A 651 -29.10 16.22 -27.74
CA ASN A 651 -28.89 15.47 -26.50
C ASN A 651 -27.39 15.27 -26.23
N PRO A 652 -26.93 15.43 -24.98
CA PRO A 652 -25.55 15.16 -24.62
C PRO A 652 -25.24 13.66 -24.65
N PHE A 653 -24.14 13.30 -25.30
CA PHE A 653 -23.51 11.98 -25.23
C PHE A 653 -22.01 12.14 -24.99
N TYR A 654 -21.33 11.08 -24.55
CA TYR A 654 -19.89 11.13 -24.29
C TYR A 654 -19.11 10.42 -25.38
N HIS A 655 -18.10 11.10 -25.90
CA HIS A 655 -17.09 10.52 -26.78
C HIS A 655 -15.87 10.12 -25.95
N TYR A 656 -15.49 8.85 -26.05
CA TYR A 656 -14.32 8.28 -25.39
C TYR A 656 -13.16 8.21 -26.38
N GLY A 657 -12.03 8.82 -26.06
CA GLY A 657 -10.86 8.83 -26.94
C GLY A 657 -9.55 8.77 -26.17
N PHE A 658 -8.46 8.60 -26.89
CA PHE A 658 -7.13 8.59 -26.29
C PHE A 658 -6.78 9.95 -25.69
N ALA A 659 -6.13 9.94 -24.53
CA ALA A 659 -5.49 11.13 -24.01
C ALA A 659 -4.20 11.38 -24.82
N GLN A 660 -3.97 12.62 -25.24
CA GLN A 660 -2.69 13.02 -25.80
C GLN A 660 -1.65 13.05 -24.68
N GLY A 661 -0.46 12.53 -24.95
CA GLY A 661 0.65 12.51 -24.00
C GLY A 661 2.00 12.60 -24.69
N PRO A 662 3.08 12.82 -23.92
CA PRO A 662 3.09 13.08 -22.48
C PRO A 662 2.85 14.55 -22.14
N LEU A 663 2.04 14.84 -21.10
CA LEU A 663 1.82 16.20 -20.57
C LEU A 663 3.03 16.78 -19.83
N ALA A 664 4.00 15.94 -19.46
CA ALA A 664 5.24 16.33 -18.80
C ALA A 664 6.45 15.74 -19.53
N ASN A 665 7.57 16.45 -19.49
CA ASN A 665 8.84 15.93 -20.02
C ASN A 665 9.48 14.94 -19.02
N THR A 666 10.59 14.32 -19.40
CA THR A 666 11.41 13.46 -18.53
C THR A 666 12.02 14.20 -17.32
N THR A 667 12.06 15.53 -17.40
CA THR A 667 12.55 16.45 -16.36
C THR A 667 11.47 17.44 -15.93
N CYS A 668 11.54 17.86 -14.67
CA CYS A 668 10.61 18.80 -14.06
C CYS A 668 10.76 20.19 -14.69
N ALA A 669 9.65 20.78 -15.16
CA ALA A 669 9.63 22.12 -15.74
C ALA A 669 10.09 23.24 -14.78
N HIS A 670 9.93 23.02 -13.46
CA HIS A 670 10.27 24.04 -12.46
C HIS A 670 11.75 24.03 -12.09
N CYS A 671 12.32 22.85 -11.82
CA CYS A 671 13.68 22.71 -11.27
C CYS A 671 14.67 21.90 -12.13
N GLY A 672 14.24 21.31 -13.25
CA GLY A 672 15.08 20.53 -14.16
C GLY A 672 15.46 19.12 -13.68
N MET A 673 15.10 18.73 -12.46
CA MET A 673 15.38 17.40 -11.92
C MET A 673 14.51 16.32 -12.57
N LYS A 674 15.01 15.08 -12.64
CA LYS A 674 14.28 13.93 -13.20
C LYS A 674 12.99 13.66 -12.43
N THR A 675 11.91 13.37 -13.16
CA THR A 675 10.61 12.99 -12.59
C THR A 675 10.43 11.48 -12.60
N HIS A 676 9.87 10.92 -11.53
CA HIS A 676 9.44 9.53 -11.46
C HIS A 676 7.95 9.40 -11.74
N ILE A 677 7.53 8.21 -12.17
CA ILE A 677 6.14 7.90 -12.51
C ILE A 677 5.46 7.20 -11.32
N GLY A 678 4.24 7.64 -10.99
CA GLY A 678 3.31 6.99 -10.07
C GLY A 678 1.99 6.62 -10.76
N GLY A 679 1.25 5.67 -10.20
CA GLY A 679 -0.02 5.17 -10.75
C GLY A 679 0.12 3.87 -11.57
N PRO A 680 -0.87 3.50 -12.39
CA PRO A 680 -2.16 4.18 -12.55
C PRO A 680 -2.95 4.24 -11.24
N MET A 681 -3.72 5.31 -11.06
CA MET A 681 -4.54 5.53 -9.87
C MET A 681 -5.80 6.33 -10.19
N TRP A 682 -6.75 6.37 -9.24
CA TRP A 682 -8.02 7.06 -9.40
C TRP A 682 -7.85 8.58 -9.58
N ALA A 683 -8.38 9.10 -10.68
CA ALA A 683 -8.37 10.52 -11.05
C ALA A 683 -9.67 11.26 -10.70
N GLY A 684 -10.70 10.53 -10.28
CA GLY A 684 -11.97 11.13 -9.86
C GLY A 684 -11.90 11.76 -8.45
N PRO A 685 -13.01 12.36 -8.00
CA PRO A 685 -13.19 12.82 -6.63
C PRO A 685 -13.01 11.69 -5.61
N LEU A 686 -12.54 12.05 -4.41
CA LEU A 686 -12.39 11.10 -3.30
C LEU A 686 -13.65 10.99 -2.44
N HIS A 687 -14.52 11.99 -2.50
CA HIS A 687 -15.65 12.18 -1.60
C HIS A 687 -16.89 12.64 -2.35
N ASN A 688 -18.06 12.29 -1.81
CA ASN A 688 -19.33 12.91 -2.12
C ASN A 688 -19.66 13.93 -1.00
N PRO A 689 -19.65 15.25 -1.29
CA PRO A 689 -19.88 16.29 -0.27
C PRO A 689 -21.20 16.14 0.50
N GLN A 690 -22.26 15.65 -0.17
CA GLN A 690 -23.57 15.46 0.47
C GLN A 690 -23.57 14.27 1.43
N PHE A 691 -22.80 13.22 1.13
CA PHE A 691 -22.63 12.11 2.06
C PHE A 691 -21.92 12.57 3.35
N ILE A 692 -20.87 13.39 3.21
CA ILE A 692 -20.16 13.96 4.36
C ILE A 692 -21.08 14.85 5.20
N ARG A 693 -21.82 15.76 4.55
CA ARG A 693 -22.80 16.63 5.24
C ARG A 693 -23.84 15.83 6.00
N ARG A 694 -24.39 14.76 5.39
CA ARG A 694 -25.35 13.90 6.07
C ARG A 694 -24.77 13.28 7.35
N ILE A 695 -23.52 12.82 7.33
CA ILE A 695 -22.87 12.28 8.52
C ILE A 695 -22.64 13.39 9.56
N LEU A 696 -22.19 14.59 9.15
CA LEU A 696 -22.02 15.73 10.05
C LEU A 696 -23.34 16.16 10.72
N ASP A 697 -24.45 16.14 9.99
CA ASP A 697 -25.77 16.45 10.54
C ASP A 697 -26.18 15.43 11.62
N MET A 698 -25.87 14.14 11.41
CA MET A 698 -26.12 13.09 12.41
C MET A 698 -25.31 13.28 13.70
N LEU A 699 -24.13 13.91 13.63
CA LEU A 699 -23.30 14.15 14.81
C LEU A 699 -23.93 15.15 15.79
N LEU A 700 -24.84 16.01 15.32
CA LEU A 700 -25.53 16.99 16.16
C LEU A 700 -26.47 16.32 17.17
N GLU A 701 -27.05 15.18 16.77
CA GLU A 701 -28.01 14.40 17.56
C GLU A 701 -27.37 13.15 18.20
N ALA A 702 -26.10 12.86 17.88
CA ALA A 702 -25.42 11.67 18.36
C ALA A 702 -25.07 11.78 19.86
N ASP A 703 -25.39 10.72 20.62
CA ASP A 703 -24.99 10.63 22.02
C ASP A 703 -23.46 10.45 22.14
N ARG A 704 -22.82 11.42 22.81
CA ARG A 704 -21.37 11.44 23.07
C ARG A 704 -20.91 10.32 24.02
N SER A 705 -21.83 9.75 24.81
CA SER A 705 -21.54 8.61 25.67
C SER A 705 -21.32 7.32 24.85
N VAL A 706 -22.07 7.17 23.76
CA VAL A 706 -21.99 6.05 22.81
C VAL A 706 -20.83 6.29 21.84
N TYR A 707 -20.82 7.44 21.18
CA TYR A 707 -19.81 7.80 20.19
C TYR A 707 -18.73 8.71 20.81
N GLN A 708 -17.74 8.09 21.43
CA GLN A 708 -16.67 8.82 22.13
C GLN A 708 -15.72 9.57 21.18
N THR A 709 -15.75 9.25 19.88
CA THR A 709 -14.87 9.89 18.88
C THR A 709 -15.54 10.99 18.06
N VAL A 710 -16.74 11.47 18.44
CA VAL A 710 -17.51 12.51 17.73
C VAL A 710 -16.68 13.73 17.36
N ASP A 711 -15.92 14.30 18.30
CA ASP A 711 -15.14 15.52 18.03
C ASP A 711 -14.06 15.29 16.97
N ARG A 712 -13.50 14.06 16.93
CA ARG A 712 -12.52 13.65 15.93
C ARG A 712 -13.17 13.42 14.57
N ILE A 713 -14.36 12.81 14.54
CA ILE A 713 -15.12 12.59 13.30
C ILE A 713 -15.52 13.93 12.71
N GLU A 714 -16.05 14.85 13.53
CA GLU A 714 -16.42 16.20 13.11
C GLU A 714 -15.23 16.92 12.48
N GLY A 715 -14.07 16.94 13.15
CA GLY A 715 -12.89 17.61 12.60
C GLY A 715 -12.34 16.98 11.33
N MET A 716 -12.29 15.65 11.25
CA MET A 716 -11.81 14.93 10.07
C MET A 716 -12.73 15.15 8.87
N LEU A 717 -14.03 14.97 9.05
CA LEU A 717 -15.03 15.11 7.99
C LEU A 717 -15.21 16.55 7.53
N THR A 718 -15.13 17.52 8.43
CA THR A 718 -15.14 18.94 8.04
C THR A 718 -13.92 19.26 7.17
N THR A 719 -12.73 18.75 7.52
CA THR A 719 -11.53 18.95 6.70
C THR A 719 -11.66 18.29 5.33
N ALA A 720 -12.19 17.07 5.26
CA ALA A 720 -12.45 16.38 3.99
C ALA A 720 -13.50 17.11 3.13
N LEU A 721 -14.49 17.76 3.74
CA LEU A 721 -15.49 18.58 3.04
C LEU A 721 -14.90 19.88 2.48
N GLU A 722 -13.98 20.51 3.22
CA GLU A 722 -13.27 21.73 2.80
C GLU A 722 -12.27 21.49 1.66
N GLU A 723 -11.91 20.25 1.35
CA GLU A 723 -10.98 19.93 0.27
C GLU A 723 -11.54 20.10 -1.14
N ASP A 724 -12.86 20.21 -1.28
CA ASP A 724 -13.50 20.47 -2.57
C ASP A 724 -13.29 21.93 -2.98
N LEU A 725 -12.34 22.14 -3.90
CA LEU A 725 -12.00 23.47 -4.45
C LEU A 725 -12.84 23.83 -5.67
N THR A 726 -13.81 23.00 -6.09
CA THR A 726 -14.59 23.30 -7.28
C THR A 726 -15.47 24.53 -7.07
N PRO A 727 -15.43 25.52 -7.97
CA PRO A 727 -16.25 26.72 -7.86
C PRO A 727 -17.70 26.42 -8.24
N ASN A 728 -18.45 25.73 -7.37
CA ASN A 728 -19.91 25.76 -7.23
C ASN A 728 -20.41 24.72 -6.20
N ALA A 729 -20.19 25.00 -4.91
CA ALA A 729 -20.99 24.39 -3.83
C ALA A 729 -21.03 25.21 -2.51
N SER A 730 -20.37 26.38 -2.45
CA SER A 730 -20.04 27.04 -1.17
C SER A 730 -20.17 28.57 -1.19
N ILE A 731 -21.18 29.14 -1.86
CA ILE A 731 -21.63 30.52 -1.58
C ILE A 731 -23.16 30.56 -1.45
N ARG A 732 -23.66 30.13 -0.28
CA ARG A 732 -24.87 30.63 0.39
C ARG A 732 -24.76 30.40 1.90
N SER A 733 -23.69 30.91 2.51
CA SER A 733 -23.59 31.03 3.97
C SER A 733 -23.08 32.41 4.33
N GLY A 734 -23.92 33.42 4.13
CA GLY A 734 -23.67 34.77 4.64
C GLY A 734 -24.53 35.85 4.00
N SER A 735 -25.46 36.39 4.77
CA SER A 735 -26.24 37.64 4.62
C SER A 735 -27.60 37.64 3.89
N SER A 736 -28.61 38.06 4.69
CA SER A 736 -29.88 38.77 4.42
C SER A 736 -30.98 38.16 3.53
N GLU A 737 -32.09 37.85 4.22
CA GLU A 737 -33.53 37.89 3.88
C GLU A 737 -34.10 37.37 2.54
N PRO A 738 -35.31 36.76 2.56
CA PRO A 738 -35.88 36.08 1.42
C PRO A 738 -36.69 37.05 0.55
N THR A 739 -36.15 37.46 -0.60
CA THR A 739 -36.99 38.06 -1.65
C THR A 739 -37.33 37.02 -2.70
N ILE A 740 -38.62 36.71 -2.79
CA ILE A 740 -39.23 35.78 -3.73
C ILE A 740 -39.09 36.34 -5.15
N SER A 741 -38.33 35.66 -6.01
CA SER A 741 -38.49 35.79 -7.45
C SER A 741 -38.39 34.41 -8.12
N LYS A 742 -39.52 34.00 -8.68
CA LYS A 742 -39.74 32.73 -9.39
C LYS A 742 -38.90 32.67 -10.67
N THR A 743 -38.06 31.63 -10.79
CA THR A 743 -37.66 31.07 -12.08
C THR A 743 -37.67 29.55 -11.96
N LYS A 744 -38.40 28.94 -12.89
CA LYS A 744 -38.75 27.52 -12.96
C LYS A 744 -37.58 26.66 -13.45
N ASP A 745 -37.62 25.40 -13.05
CA ASP A 745 -36.97 24.23 -13.67
C ASP A 745 -35.51 23.90 -13.30
N ALA A 746 -35.36 23.31 -12.09
CA ALA A 746 -34.56 22.10 -11.84
C ALA A 746 -34.97 21.50 -10.48
N GLY A 747 -35.56 20.31 -10.47
CA GLY A 747 -36.17 19.69 -9.28
C GLY A 747 -35.18 19.35 -8.18
N LEU A 748 -35.19 20.15 -7.10
CA LEU A 748 -34.51 19.85 -5.84
C LEU A 748 -35.32 18.78 -5.07
N SER A 749 -34.62 17.76 -4.58
CA SER A 749 -35.19 16.66 -3.80
C SER A 749 -35.71 17.13 -2.44
N GLU A 750 -37.00 16.93 -2.15
CA GLU A 750 -37.65 17.34 -0.90
C GLU A 750 -37.29 16.48 0.34
N ASP A 751 -36.58 15.35 0.18
CA ASP A 751 -36.15 14.49 1.29
C ASP A 751 -34.64 14.67 1.59
N PRO A 752 -34.27 15.20 2.78
CA PRO A 752 -32.88 15.47 3.14
C PRO A 752 -32.02 14.21 3.28
N ALA A 753 -32.61 13.03 3.40
CA ALA A 753 -31.86 11.77 3.48
C ALA A 753 -31.31 11.30 2.12
N ILE A 754 -31.75 11.87 1.00
CA ILE A 754 -31.36 11.40 -0.33
C ILE A 754 -29.99 11.98 -0.72
N ILE A 755 -29.02 11.08 -0.88
CA ILE A 755 -27.66 11.41 -1.33
C ILE A 755 -27.62 11.36 -2.87
N PRO A 756 -27.44 12.49 -3.57
CA PRO A 756 -27.40 12.52 -5.02
C PRO A 756 -26.19 11.75 -5.57
N ARG A 757 -26.35 11.17 -6.76
CA ARG A 757 -25.28 10.53 -7.52
C ARG A 757 -24.32 11.59 -8.05
N MET A 758 -23.02 11.35 -7.94
CA MET A 758 -22.00 12.18 -8.60
C MET A 758 -21.99 11.95 -10.12
N ASP A 759 -21.55 12.96 -10.88
CA ASP A 759 -21.32 12.82 -12.32
C ASP A 759 -20.16 11.81 -12.56
N PRO A 760 -20.40 10.69 -13.26
CA PRO A 760 -19.37 9.69 -13.57
C PRO A 760 -18.20 10.24 -14.40
N ALA A 761 -18.41 11.33 -15.14
CA ALA A 761 -17.37 12.00 -15.93
C ALA A 761 -16.50 12.97 -15.12
N LEU A 762 -16.88 13.25 -13.87
CA LEU A 762 -16.19 14.22 -13.03
C LEU A 762 -14.80 13.70 -12.66
N ARG A 763 -13.80 14.53 -12.95
CA ARG A 763 -12.40 14.32 -12.55
C ARG A 763 -12.06 15.31 -11.46
N GLU A 764 -11.13 14.94 -10.59
CA GLU A 764 -10.56 15.85 -9.60
C GLU A 764 -9.57 16.79 -10.33
N PRO A 765 -9.87 18.10 -10.44
CA PRO A 765 -8.97 19.04 -11.11
C PRO A 765 -7.69 19.32 -10.31
N TYR A 766 -7.74 19.24 -8.98
CA TYR A 766 -6.64 19.63 -8.11
C TYR A 766 -6.27 18.49 -7.14
N PRO A 767 -5.80 17.34 -7.65
CA PRO A 767 -5.42 16.23 -6.79
C PRO A 767 -4.13 16.54 -6.03
N PHE A 768 -3.99 15.91 -4.87
CA PHE A 768 -2.84 15.99 -3.97
C PHE A 768 -2.71 17.29 -3.18
N TYR A 769 -1.72 17.29 -2.30
CA TYR A 769 -1.37 18.39 -1.40
C TYR A 769 0.16 18.43 -1.22
N PHE A 770 0.68 19.53 -0.68
CA PHE A 770 2.10 19.65 -0.34
C PHE A 770 2.29 20.19 1.08
N SER A 771 3.52 20.18 1.57
CA SER A 771 3.86 20.73 2.89
C SER A 771 4.76 21.95 2.73
N LEU A 772 4.44 23.03 3.46
CA LEU A 772 5.22 24.26 3.46
C LEU A 772 6.65 24.08 3.95
N SER A 773 6.86 23.17 4.89
CA SER A 773 8.20 22.82 5.38
C SER A 773 9.04 22.15 4.28
N ALA A 774 8.42 21.34 3.41
CA ALA A 774 9.10 20.73 2.28
C ALA A 774 9.50 21.78 1.24
N LEU A 775 8.62 22.73 0.91
CA LEU A 775 8.94 23.83 0.00
C LEU A 775 10.07 24.71 0.55
N SER A 776 9.99 25.08 1.83
CA SER A 776 10.99 25.92 2.49
C SER A 776 12.35 25.23 2.59
N LYS A 777 12.35 23.90 2.78
CA LYS A 777 13.55 23.05 2.73
C LYS A 777 14.21 23.08 1.35
N VAL A 778 13.45 23.12 0.25
CA VAL A 778 14.05 23.21 -1.10
C VAL A 778 14.83 24.51 -1.29
N LEU A 779 14.37 25.61 -0.69
CA LEU A 779 14.99 26.94 -0.82
C LEU A 779 15.98 27.28 0.31
N HIS A 780 16.15 26.42 1.32
CA HIS A 780 16.95 26.70 2.52
C HIS A 780 16.53 27.99 3.26
N THR A 781 15.21 28.24 3.33
CA THR A 781 14.63 29.41 4.01
C THR A 781 13.83 29.00 5.26
N SER A 782 13.48 29.97 6.12
CA SER A 782 12.58 29.71 7.24
C SER A 782 11.20 29.30 6.75
N THR A 783 10.58 28.32 7.42
CA THR A 783 9.23 27.84 7.04
C THR A 783 8.22 28.97 7.05
N ILE A 784 7.60 29.23 5.90
CA ILE A 784 6.49 30.19 5.79
C ILE A 784 5.31 29.75 6.66
N SER A 785 4.69 30.70 7.37
CA SER A 785 3.51 30.44 8.19
C SER A 785 2.31 30.07 7.31
N PHE A 786 1.38 29.25 7.82
CA PHE A 786 0.15 28.92 7.07
C PHE A 786 -0.66 30.18 6.77
N ASP A 787 -0.75 31.11 7.70
CA ASP A 787 -1.51 32.36 7.52
C ASP A 787 -0.86 33.22 6.42
N ALA A 788 0.46 33.39 6.41
CA ALA A 788 1.14 34.14 5.36
C ALA A 788 0.99 33.51 3.99
N PHE A 789 1.19 32.19 3.87
CA PHE A 789 1.06 31.49 2.59
C PHE A 789 -0.38 31.55 2.06
N ARG A 790 -1.38 31.29 2.91
CA ARG A 790 -2.80 31.38 2.52
C ARG A 790 -3.19 32.81 2.15
N GLY A 791 -2.67 33.80 2.88
CA GLY A 791 -2.83 35.21 2.56
C GLY A 791 -2.35 35.53 1.15
N ALA A 792 -1.14 35.09 0.80
CA ALA A 792 -0.58 35.25 -0.54
C ALA A 792 -1.39 34.54 -1.63
N VAL A 793 -1.81 33.29 -1.40
CA VAL A 793 -2.62 32.54 -2.37
C VAL A 793 -3.98 33.21 -2.60
N ARG A 794 -4.66 33.62 -1.53
CA ARG A 794 -5.97 34.30 -1.59
C ARG A 794 -5.88 35.68 -2.22
N HIS A 795 -4.81 36.42 -1.94
CA HIS A 795 -4.56 37.73 -2.56
C HIS A 795 -4.46 37.62 -4.09
N LEU A 796 -3.87 36.53 -4.58
CA LEU A 796 -3.76 36.23 -6.01
C LEU A 796 -5.05 35.64 -6.63
N GLY A 797 -6.13 35.51 -5.85
CA GLY A 797 -7.44 35.00 -6.33
C GLY A 797 -7.57 33.49 -6.36
N TYR A 798 -6.62 32.75 -5.79
CA TYR A 798 -6.65 31.29 -5.69
C TYR A 798 -7.23 30.82 -4.35
N GLN A 799 -7.78 29.61 -4.34
CA GLN A 799 -8.28 28.96 -3.15
C GLN A 799 -7.22 28.06 -2.53
N CYS A 800 -7.21 27.98 -1.20
CA CYS A 800 -6.32 27.09 -0.47
C CYS A 800 -7.00 26.55 0.78
N THR A 801 -6.85 25.25 1.00
CA THR A 801 -7.40 24.52 2.14
C THR A 801 -6.35 23.53 2.69
N ARG A 802 -6.69 22.83 3.76
CA ARG A 802 -5.85 21.78 4.35
C ARG A 802 -6.24 20.44 3.76
N SER A 803 -5.35 19.46 3.78
CA SER A 803 -5.74 18.07 3.49
C SER A 803 -5.88 17.23 4.76
N HIS A 804 -6.97 16.50 4.86
CA HIS A 804 -7.26 15.50 5.88
C HIS A 804 -6.19 14.40 5.91
N ALA A 805 -5.61 14.07 4.75
CA ALA A 805 -4.66 12.95 4.62
C ALA A 805 -3.33 13.19 5.32
N LYS A 806 -2.95 14.44 5.61
CA LYS A 806 -1.74 14.74 6.37
C LYS A 806 -1.83 16.07 7.12
N PRO A 807 -1.46 16.13 8.41
CA PRO A 807 -1.38 17.39 9.14
C PRO A 807 -0.35 18.32 8.51
N ASN A 808 -0.58 19.63 8.66
CA ASN A 808 0.31 20.68 8.14
C ASN A 808 0.57 20.54 6.63
N SER A 809 -0.50 20.27 5.88
CA SER A 809 -0.52 20.22 4.43
C SER A 809 -1.38 21.36 3.86
N ILE A 810 -1.10 21.73 2.62
CA ILE A 810 -1.89 22.67 1.83
C ILE A 810 -2.31 22.02 0.52
N ARG A 811 -3.59 22.20 0.20
CA ARG A 811 -4.21 21.92 -1.09
C ARG A 811 -4.66 23.24 -1.70
N THR A 812 -4.50 23.42 -3.01
CA THR A 812 -4.81 24.69 -3.70
C THR A 812 -5.10 24.44 -5.17
N ASP A 813 -5.86 25.34 -5.79
CA ASP A 813 -6.10 25.42 -7.23
C ASP A 813 -5.01 26.22 -7.96
N ALA A 814 -4.04 26.81 -7.22
CA ALA A 814 -2.91 27.53 -7.78
C ALA A 814 -1.93 26.57 -8.49
N PRO A 815 -1.47 26.91 -9.71
CA PRO A 815 -0.47 26.12 -10.42
C PRO A 815 0.91 26.23 -9.75
N TRP A 816 1.77 25.24 -10.01
CA TRP A 816 3.13 25.18 -9.44
C TRP A 816 4.00 26.42 -9.73
N ASP A 817 3.81 27.09 -10.86
CA ASP A 817 4.53 28.32 -11.16
C ASP A 817 4.18 29.46 -10.20
N VAL A 818 2.92 29.56 -9.79
CA VAL A 818 2.44 30.53 -8.79
C VAL A 818 2.93 30.15 -7.41
N ILE A 819 2.86 28.86 -7.02
CA ILE A 819 3.36 28.38 -5.73
C ILE A 819 4.85 28.72 -5.58
N TRP A 820 5.66 28.46 -6.62
CA TRP A 820 7.08 28.80 -6.57
C TRP A 820 7.35 30.30 -6.65
N GLU A 821 6.49 31.11 -7.27
CA GLU A 821 6.60 32.57 -7.21
C GLU A 821 6.36 33.08 -5.79
N ILE A 822 5.31 32.61 -5.11
CA ILE A 822 5.05 32.94 -3.71
C ILE A 822 6.26 32.61 -2.84
N MET A 823 6.87 31.44 -3.05
CA MET A 823 8.05 31.04 -2.29
C MET A 823 9.31 31.87 -2.62
N ARG A 824 9.48 32.31 -3.88
CA ARG A 824 10.57 33.24 -4.25
C ARG A 824 10.38 34.61 -3.60
N GLU A 825 9.15 35.12 -3.60
CA GLU A 825 8.80 36.40 -2.96
C GLU A 825 8.91 36.32 -1.43
N TRP A 826 8.67 35.15 -0.83
CA TRP A 826 8.92 34.92 0.59
C TRP A 826 10.40 35.09 0.92
N VAL A 827 11.29 34.50 0.11
CA VAL A 827 12.74 34.66 0.25
C VAL A 827 13.13 36.13 0.09
N ARG A 828 12.58 36.83 -0.91
CA ARG A 828 12.91 38.23 -1.17
C ARG A 828 12.43 39.19 -0.08
N GLN A 829 11.18 39.04 0.36
CA GLN A 829 10.51 40.03 1.22
C GLN A 829 10.66 39.76 2.72
N LYS A 830 10.75 38.49 3.14
CA LYS A 830 10.58 38.09 4.55
C LYS A 830 11.71 37.23 5.09
N SER A 831 12.29 36.36 4.28
CA SER A 831 13.35 35.43 4.74
C SER A 831 14.48 35.26 3.71
N PRO A 832 15.32 36.29 3.53
CA PRO A 832 16.46 36.24 2.62
C PRO A 832 17.44 35.13 2.96
N ILE A 833 17.92 34.45 1.93
CA ILE A 833 18.93 33.39 2.05
C ILE A 833 20.33 33.98 1.90
N LYS A 834 21.32 33.37 2.55
CA LYS A 834 22.73 33.78 2.41
C LYS A 834 23.22 33.53 0.99
N GLU A 835 24.11 34.41 0.51
CA GLU A 835 24.83 34.17 -0.74
C GLU A 835 25.58 32.82 -0.65
N ASN A 836 25.44 31.98 -1.67
CA ASN A 836 25.95 30.59 -1.72
C ASN A 836 25.24 29.55 -0.83
N ALA A 837 24.10 29.86 -0.20
CA ALA A 837 23.33 28.87 0.55
C ALA A 837 22.80 27.72 -0.34
N LEU A 838 22.60 27.99 -1.63
CA LEU A 838 22.12 27.04 -2.62
C LEU A 838 23.26 26.67 -3.57
N LYS A 839 23.59 25.38 -3.63
CA LYS A 839 24.63 24.88 -4.53
C LYS A 839 24.13 24.86 -5.99
N PRO A 840 24.96 25.22 -6.99
CA PRO A 840 24.60 25.04 -8.39
C PRO A 840 24.15 23.62 -8.70
N GLY A 841 23.14 23.47 -9.55
CA GLY A 841 22.55 22.16 -9.90
C GLY A 841 21.55 21.60 -8.88
N THR A 842 21.32 22.26 -7.74
CA THR A 842 20.24 21.90 -6.81
C THR A 842 18.89 22.44 -7.30
N ALA A 843 17.80 21.78 -6.89
CA ALA A 843 16.45 22.22 -7.23
C ALA A 843 16.15 23.65 -6.74
N GLY A 844 16.61 24.00 -5.53
CA GLY A 844 16.47 25.35 -4.99
C GLY A 844 17.19 26.39 -5.83
N ALA A 845 18.43 26.11 -6.28
CA ALA A 845 19.17 27.02 -7.14
C ALA A 845 18.44 27.24 -8.48
N ALA A 846 17.90 26.17 -9.08
CA ALA A 846 17.12 26.27 -10.33
C ALA A 846 15.83 27.10 -10.16
N ILE A 847 15.16 26.98 -9.02
CA ILE A 847 13.96 27.79 -8.71
C ILE A 847 14.33 29.26 -8.50
N MET A 848 15.38 29.55 -7.72
CA MET A 848 15.82 30.92 -7.44
C MET A 848 16.46 31.62 -8.64
N ALA A 849 16.98 30.87 -9.63
CA ALA A 849 17.45 31.43 -10.89
C ALA A 849 16.34 32.15 -11.68
N LYS A 850 15.07 31.79 -11.45
CA LYS A 850 13.88 32.41 -12.06
C LYS A 850 13.32 33.60 -11.26
N SER A 851 14.03 34.09 -10.24
CA SER A 851 13.60 35.26 -9.45
C SER A 851 13.69 36.57 -10.24
N ARG A 852 12.89 37.57 -9.84
CA ARG A 852 12.85 38.91 -10.48
C ARG A 852 14.20 39.55 -10.63
N GLU A 853 14.98 39.54 -9.55
CA GLU A 853 16.32 40.13 -9.51
C GLU A 853 17.26 39.46 -10.51
N ASN A 854 17.13 38.15 -10.71
CA ASN A 854 17.96 37.41 -11.66
C ASN A 854 17.46 37.49 -13.11
N LEU A 855 16.16 37.65 -13.33
CA LEU A 855 15.58 37.90 -14.66
C LEU A 855 15.88 39.32 -15.16
N GLN A 856 16.03 40.29 -14.25
CA GLN A 856 16.39 41.67 -14.57
C GLN A 856 17.89 41.86 -14.80
N LYS A 857 18.75 40.94 -14.34
CA LYS A 857 20.18 40.92 -14.70
C LYS A 857 20.29 40.58 -16.19
N PRO A 858 20.80 41.50 -17.05
CA PRO A 858 20.95 41.19 -18.46
C PRO A 858 21.93 40.03 -18.61
N LYS A 859 21.54 39.00 -19.36
CA LYS A 859 22.44 37.90 -19.73
C LYS A 859 23.68 38.50 -20.37
N GLU A 860 24.85 37.91 -20.16
CA GLU A 860 26.11 38.41 -20.71
C GLU A 860 26.05 38.59 -22.25
N GLY A 861 25.34 37.67 -22.93
CA GLY A 861 25.00 37.81 -24.35
C GLY A 861 24.09 38.99 -24.69
N ASP A 862 23.12 39.36 -23.84
CA ASP A 862 22.26 40.55 -24.05
C ASP A 862 23.02 41.86 -23.80
N LYS A 863 24.02 41.85 -22.91
CA LYS A 863 24.95 42.99 -22.75
C LYS A 863 25.78 43.18 -24.01
N ASN A 864 26.36 42.08 -24.54
CA ASN A 864 27.15 42.12 -25.76
C ASN A 864 26.30 42.53 -26.99
N LEU A 865 25.05 42.06 -27.07
CA LEU A 865 24.11 42.44 -28.13
C LEU A 865 23.69 43.92 -28.03
N ARG A 866 23.48 44.44 -26.81
CA ARG A 866 23.18 45.87 -26.59
C ARG A 866 24.38 46.75 -26.92
N LEU A 867 25.58 46.36 -26.53
CA LEU A 867 26.83 47.05 -26.86
C LEU A 867 27.06 47.04 -28.38
N LEU A 868 26.89 45.89 -29.04
CA LEU A 868 26.98 45.77 -30.50
C LEU A 868 25.97 46.68 -31.20
N LYS A 869 24.71 46.69 -30.74
CA LYS A 869 23.67 47.56 -31.30
C LYS A 869 24.05 49.04 -31.17
N GLN A 870 24.58 49.46 -30.02
CA GLN A 870 25.04 50.83 -29.81
C GLN A 870 26.23 51.19 -30.73
N GLU A 871 27.20 50.30 -30.88
CA GLU A 871 28.36 50.53 -31.74
C GLU A 871 28.00 50.56 -33.23
N ILE A 872 27.07 49.70 -33.69
CA ILE A 872 26.59 49.70 -35.08
C ILE A 872 25.80 50.99 -35.39
N VAL A 873 24.93 51.43 -34.47
CA VAL A 873 24.20 52.70 -34.62
C VAL A 873 25.17 53.87 -34.66
N PHE A 874 26.16 53.90 -33.76
CA PHE A 874 27.20 54.93 -33.78
C PHE A 874 28.03 54.93 -35.06
N ALA A 875 28.34 53.75 -35.61
CA ALA A 875 29.04 53.61 -36.89
C ALA A 875 28.20 54.15 -38.05
N ALA A 876 26.89 53.88 -38.05
CA ALA A 876 25.95 54.36 -39.06
C ALA A 876 25.77 55.88 -39.03
N GLU A 877 25.76 56.49 -37.84
CA GLU A 877 25.58 57.95 -37.68
C GLU A 877 26.86 58.75 -37.97
N ASN A 878 28.05 58.17 -37.76
CA ASN A 878 29.35 58.86 -37.86
C ASN A 878 30.27 58.33 -38.97
N GLY A 879 29.76 57.52 -39.88
CA GLY A 879 30.49 57.03 -41.05
C GLY A 879 30.68 58.13 -42.09
N LYS A 880 31.92 58.39 -42.51
CA LYS A 880 32.21 59.44 -43.52
C LYS A 880 32.00 58.95 -44.96
N ASP A 881 32.19 57.66 -45.20
CA ASP A 881 31.94 56.98 -46.47
C ASP A 881 31.59 55.48 -46.23
N ILE A 882 31.23 54.76 -47.31
CA ILE A 882 30.81 53.35 -47.24
C ILE A 882 31.93 52.44 -46.72
N SER A 883 33.19 52.73 -47.04
CA SER A 883 34.35 51.92 -46.63
C SER A 883 34.64 52.06 -45.14
N ASP A 884 34.56 53.30 -44.62
CA ASP A 884 34.69 53.65 -43.21
C ASP A 884 33.56 53.03 -42.37
N LEU A 885 32.33 53.04 -42.90
CA LEU A 885 31.18 52.39 -42.28
C LEU A 885 31.39 50.87 -42.13
N VAL A 886 31.80 50.19 -43.21
CA VAL A 886 32.07 48.74 -43.20
C VAL A 886 33.16 48.41 -42.18
N THR A 887 34.23 49.21 -42.16
CA THR A 887 35.35 49.01 -41.23
C THR A 887 34.92 49.16 -39.76
N LYS A 888 34.09 50.16 -39.46
CA LYS A 888 33.58 50.39 -38.10
C LYS A 888 32.61 49.31 -37.64
N VAL A 889 31.74 48.82 -38.52
CA VAL A 889 30.81 47.72 -38.24
C VAL A 889 31.57 46.40 -38.05
N GLU A 890 32.57 46.11 -38.88
CA GLU A 890 33.43 44.95 -38.70
C GLU A 890 34.20 44.97 -37.38
N ALA A 891 34.73 46.14 -37.00
CA ALA A 891 35.41 46.31 -35.72
C ALA A 891 34.47 46.14 -34.53
N ALA A 892 33.20 46.58 -34.64
CA ALA A 892 32.17 46.37 -33.62
C ALA A 892 31.80 44.89 -33.45
N LEU A 893 31.63 44.16 -34.56
CA LEU A 893 31.39 42.71 -34.56
C LEU A 893 32.55 41.90 -33.99
N TYR A 894 33.79 42.37 -34.19
CA TYR A 894 34.98 41.76 -33.62
C TYR A 894 35.05 41.96 -32.10
N ARG A 895 34.82 43.19 -31.63
CA ARG A 895 34.82 43.52 -30.19
C ARG A 895 33.68 42.85 -29.41
N SER A 896 32.53 42.65 -30.04
CA SER A 896 31.38 42.00 -29.40
C SER A 896 31.47 40.47 -29.35
N GLY A 897 32.53 39.86 -29.92
CA GLY A 897 32.73 38.41 -29.96
C GLY A 897 31.85 37.65 -30.97
N PHE A 898 30.97 38.34 -31.71
CA PHE A 898 29.99 37.73 -32.63
C PHE A 898 30.63 37.10 -33.87
N ARG A 899 31.81 37.60 -34.29
CA ARG A 899 32.55 37.08 -35.45
C ARG A 899 33.07 35.64 -35.21
N GLN A 900 33.28 35.25 -33.95
CA GLN A 900 33.74 33.90 -33.58
C GLN A 900 32.59 32.87 -33.63
N GLU A 901 31.36 33.27 -33.29
CA GLU A 901 30.16 32.42 -33.38
C GLU A 901 29.70 32.21 -34.84
N LEU A 902 29.79 33.23 -35.69
CA LEU A 902 29.47 33.11 -37.13
C LEU A 902 30.40 32.12 -37.85
N ASN A 903 31.70 32.14 -37.55
CA ASN A 903 32.67 31.21 -38.13
C ASN A 903 32.52 29.77 -37.62
N GLN A 904 31.94 29.55 -36.44
CA GLN A 904 31.57 28.21 -35.97
C GLN A 904 30.31 27.68 -36.66
N SER A 905 29.37 28.56 -37.04
CA SER A 905 28.15 28.19 -37.76
C SER A 905 28.37 27.85 -39.25
N GLU A 906 29.50 28.23 -39.85
CA GLU A 906 29.85 27.87 -41.24
C GLU A 906 30.47 26.47 -41.39
N PHE A 907 30.87 25.80 -40.30
CA PHE A 907 31.45 24.44 -40.36
C PHE A 907 30.44 23.31 -40.14
N ASP A 908 29.19 23.63 -39.80
CA ASP A 908 28.07 22.68 -39.64
C ASP A 908 26.97 22.92 -40.67
N SER A 909 27.27 22.70 -41.95
CA SER A 909 26.28 22.74 -43.04
C SER A 909 26.04 21.36 -43.66
N ARG A 910 24.96 20.68 -43.22
CA ARG A 910 24.18 19.71 -44.01
C ARG A 910 22.68 19.98 -43.82
N PRO A 911 21.83 19.75 -44.83
CA PRO A 911 20.67 20.59 -45.08
C PRO A 911 19.43 20.20 -44.24
N ALA A 912 18.89 21.18 -43.51
CA ALA A 912 17.54 21.12 -42.98
C ALA A 912 16.55 21.56 -44.06
N ASN A 913 16.04 20.60 -44.84
CA ASN A 913 14.80 20.81 -45.58
C ASN A 913 13.91 19.57 -45.44
N MET A 914 13.08 19.56 -44.40
CA MET A 914 11.75 18.96 -44.34
C MET A 914 11.26 19.07 -42.88
N GLN A 915 10.57 20.17 -42.56
CA GLN A 915 9.48 20.28 -41.56
C GLN A 915 9.14 21.76 -41.35
N LYS A 916 8.54 22.37 -42.37
CA LYS A 916 7.69 23.55 -42.22
C LYS A 916 6.34 23.22 -42.83
N GLU A 917 5.58 22.38 -42.14
CA GLU A 917 4.14 22.24 -42.34
C GLU A 917 3.56 21.41 -41.19
N ALA A 918 3.14 22.12 -40.13
CA ALA A 918 2.11 21.72 -39.15
C ALA A 918 2.14 22.69 -37.94
N GLN A 919 2.07 23.99 -38.19
CA GLN A 919 1.71 24.98 -37.17
C GLN A 919 0.58 25.87 -37.69
N SER A 920 -0.56 25.24 -37.96
CA SER A 920 -1.84 25.96 -37.97
C SER A 920 -2.96 24.99 -37.65
N THR A 921 -3.25 24.79 -36.36
CA THR A 921 -4.59 24.91 -35.79
C THR A 921 -4.61 24.43 -34.34
N ASN A 922 -5.31 25.20 -33.50
CA ASN A 922 -5.64 24.94 -32.09
C ASN A 922 -4.56 25.24 -31.05
N GLN A 923 -4.02 26.46 -31.07
CA GLN A 923 -3.69 27.15 -29.83
C GLN A 923 -4.99 27.65 -29.18
N ALA A 924 -5.51 26.87 -28.23
CA ALA A 924 -6.41 27.41 -27.23
C ALA A 924 -5.58 28.26 -26.26
N LEU A 925 -5.81 29.57 -26.32
CA LEU A 925 -5.30 30.65 -25.48
C LEU A 925 -4.96 30.22 -24.05
N THR A 926 -3.67 29.99 -23.77
CA THR A 926 -3.10 30.15 -22.43
C THR A 926 -2.26 31.41 -22.48
N ILE A 927 -2.79 32.50 -21.95
CA ILE A 927 -2.02 33.72 -21.70
C ILE A 927 -0.93 33.32 -20.71
N LYS A 928 0.31 33.11 -21.17
CA LYS A 928 1.47 33.08 -20.29
C LYS A 928 1.70 34.50 -19.79
N SER A 929 0.92 34.93 -18.80
CA SER A 929 1.27 36.06 -17.96
C SER A 929 2.65 35.78 -17.37
N ASN A 930 3.57 36.75 -17.42
CA ASN A 930 4.87 36.63 -16.76
C ASN A 930 4.62 36.42 -15.24
N THR A 931 4.63 35.18 -14.77
CA THR A 931 4.36 34.85 -13.36
C THR A 931 5.37 35.51 -12.42
N SER A 932 6.56 35.85 -12.94
CA SER A 932 7.57 36.64 -12.26
C SER A 932 7.20 38.11 -12.01
N THR A 933 6.04 38.60 -12.44
CA THR A 933 5.57 39.97 -12.18
C THR A 933 4.33 40.03 -11.28
N LEU A 934 3.86 38.91 -10.72
CA LEU A 934 2.67 38.86 -9.86
C LEU A 934 2.87 39.66 -8.56
N ASP A 935 1.97 40.55 -8.19
CA ASP A 935 2.10 41.21 -6.89
C ASP A 935 1.75 40.23 -5.75
N VAL A 936 2.76 39.81 -4.97
CA VAL A 936 2.58 38.83 -3.88
C VAL A 936 2.59 39.56 -2.55
N VAL A 937 1.41 39.62 -1.93
CA VAL A 937 1.22 40.23 -0.60
C VAL A 937 0.96 39.13 0.43
N PHE A 938 1.81 39.06 1.45
CA PHE A 938 1.66 38.13 2.58
C PHE A 938 0.71 38.68 3.65
N ASP A 939 -0.57 38.82 3.30
CA ASP A 939 -1.61 39.27 4.24
C ASP A 939 -2.05 38.13 5.17
N GLU A 940 -1.42 38.04 6.35
CA GLU A 940 -1.78 37.04 7.36
C GLU A 940 -3.23 37.18 7.85
N SER A 941 -3.84 38.37 7.78
CA SER A 941 -5.23 38.58 8.19
C SER A 941 -6.19 37.92 7.21
N LEU A 942 -5.92 38.03 5.90
CA LEU A 942 -6.65 37.33 4.84
C LEU A 942 -6.45 35.81 4.91
N GLY A 943 -5.26 35.38 5.31
CA GLY A 943 -4.93 33.96 5.46
C GLY A 943 -5.45 33.32 6.76
N ARG A 944 -5.74 34.10 7.80
CA ARG A 944 -6.19 33.57 9.10
C ARG A 944 -7.61 33.03 8.98
N GLU A 945 -7.76 31.73 9.21
CA GLU A 945 -9.08 31.10 9.33
C GLU A 945 -9.68 31.40 10.71
N VAL A 946 -10.72 32.21 10.75
CA VAL A 946 -11.53 32.43 11.96
C VAL A 946 -12.53 31.28 12.08
N THR A 947 -12.05 30.09 12.46
CA THR A 947 -12.97 28.98 12.76
C THR A 947 -13.71 29.28 14.06
N LYS A 948 -15.04 29.44 13.99
CA LYS A 948 -15.90 29.66 15.17
C LYS A 948 -15.84 28.51 16.20
N LYS A 949 -15.43 27.31 15.77
CA LYS A 949 -15.35 26.10 16.58
C LYS A 949 -13.96 25.46 16.49
N ARG A 950 -13.40 25.06 17.64
CA ARG A 950 -12.10 24.36 17.72
C ARG A 950 -12.29 22.88 17.38
N LEU A 951 -11.93 22.49 16.16
CA LEU A 951 -12.10 21.12 15.67
C LEU A 951 -10.89 20.22 15.98
N VAL A 952 -11.16 19.01 16.49
CA VAL A 952 -10.16 17.95 16.71
C VAL A 952 -9.98 17.18 15.41
N ARG A 953 -8.90 17.43 14.67
CA ARG A 953 -8.68 16.81 13.35
C ARG A 953 -7.77 15.60 13.41
N TYR A 954 -6.72 15.72 14.22
CA TYR A 954 -5.70 14.70 14.41
C TYR A 954 -5.59 14.37 15.89
N GLN A 955 -5.21 13.13 16.20
CA GLN A 955 -5.04 12.73 17.59
C GLN A 955 -3.80 13.43 18.17
N ILE A 956 -4.02 14.27 19.19
CA ILE A 956 -2.94 14.95 19.92
C ILE A 956 -2.45 13.96 20.98
N ASN A 957 -1.21 13.49 20.80
CA ASN A 957 -0.50 12.50 21.61
C ASN A 957 -1.04 11.05 21.57
N PRO A 958 -0.19 10.06 21.24
CA PRO A 958 -0.56 8.66 21.37
C PRO A 958 -0.82 8.28 22.84
N ARG A 959 -1.96 7.62 23.12
CA ARG A 959 -2.17 6.89 24.39
C ARG A 959 -1.23 5.68 24.45
N ALA A 960 -1.09 5.05 25.62
CA ALA A 960 -0.12 3.98 25.93
C ALA A 960 0.03 2.82 24.92
N ASN A 961 -0.97 2.59 24.05
CA ASN A 961 -1.02 1.43 23.13
C ASN A 961 -0.52 1.71 21.70
N TRP A 962 0.07 2.88 21.45
CA TRP A 962 0.61 3.23 20.14
C TRP A 962 2.06 2.76 19.96
N GLY A 963 2.42 2.43 18.72
CA GLY A 963 3.75 1.95 18.33
C GLY A 963 4.91 2.86 18.73
N PRO A 964 6.17 2.43 18.50
CA PRO A 964 7.34 3.06 19.09
C PRO A 964 7.39 4.57 18.79
N LEU A 965 7.39 5.36 19.87
CA LEU A 965 7.58 6.80 19.84
C LEU A 965 8.85 7.14 19.05
N ASN A 966 8.75 8.07 18.09
CA ASN A 966 9.93 8.78 17.62
C ASN A 966 10.50 9.55 18.82
N ARG A 967 11.52 8.98 19.47
CA ARG A 967 12.25 9.61 20.58
C ARG A 967 12.99 10.83 20.05
N ALA A 968 12.32 11.98 20.03
CA ALA A 968 12.99 13.28 20.04
C ALA A 968 13.17 13.72 21.50
N SER A 969 14.13 13.13 22.21
CA SER A 969 14.55 13.65 23.52
C SER A 969 15.62 14.72 23.30
N GLY A 970 15.20 15.96 23.03
CA GLY A 970 16.06 17.11 23.24
C GLY A 970 16.09 17.42 24.73
N ARG A 971 17.12 16.97 25.45
CA ARG A 971 17.44 17.55 26.76
C ARG A 971 18.03 18.92 26.51
N GLY A 972 17.27 19.97 26.81
CA GLY A 972 17.83 21.28 27.09
C GLY A 972 18.67 21.17 28.37
N GLN A 973 19.96 21.47 28.26
CA GLN A 973 20.77 21.85 29.42
C GLN A 973 20.39 23.30 29.75
N GLY A 974 19.81 23.49 30.93
CA GLY A 974 20.00 24.71 31.70
C GLY A 974 21.31 24.63 32.46
#